data_AF-A0A9W4TKU9-F1
#
_entry.id   AF-A0A9W4TKU9-F1
#
_cell.length_a   1.000
_cell.length_b   1.000
_cell.length_c   1.000
_cell.angle_alpha   90.00
_cell.angle_beta   90.00
_cell.angle_gamma   90.00
#
_symmetry.space_group_name_H-M   'P 1'
#
loop_
_entity.id
_entity.type
_entity.pdbx_description
1 polymer ?
#
loop_
_entity_poly.entity_id
_entity_poly.type
_entity_poly.pdbx_seq_one_letter_code
_entity_poly.pdbx_strand_id
1 'polypeptide(L)'
;MPIEPFDFTYTLTSQSEENEVLNTLGKGRTKEFEPKSYFFTESTIAAQSSAEGAYGPDFVETNTKFNITTQFELANKKAYAVTSGQILIVPQSGEGNESKVNVFIKPLKHVDVGVPIKYYVYRGLKKELFINSRNNILPKDSTNTPFMTKVWTDLVNFNELKEPLPEIPASLFGFSTTETNTNSLDAKFFNTYTVTSTDENKAYNLPIIEAGQYFGEFKDNKGGFEIVLNDGFYYQEKSDTGFQFDLNFAKVEKAVLDVANIANNPNISEKIYRENVQKFLDPAAFYGAHITEKEKGEIKVVDNVAKYNTKTDIYNNIINKFSNKHKCYIYLQCNRGRSFNFDEALGIDPLKIGISESLVTSQYKTNDWPIIINEFEQTHTSDENSKRKGLNDLSIQLKFKTQQKNLTLYNTFGNCSNEKVKGNFLTNLDLVDENNIATQNYTNSVNYKLVNNYNLSENNLVNKNIATFIYINYNEKEVDYFNDLFGPINIEPIVKLHGEPSNSIVQKTSNKNLRINSKDEIVSVYNQELIINGKITIPSPPVSIIEDSRTRLYVLKKVDSITNSEKNSSELMAFSDGFGYVNTKDQFGSYVYGDKGYTIWKGKSGSGTKAIKTLQLINFERDSNATNFMQLGLTELDYNRLIYNNEEKIEQSTHLPKNATNIFFHLDDTGIIQNSEYKKYKLGVKYLTNNEIAFTFPTDDVYIYTIDGYYFFTKMYSEKFGFAEEFGKSTFNFRTKQDYRGEFGFDWLRIGDVNGELPYEDSIISGFEEKQWNGTGWNTQFDSRPEAFEALKKEYINIKTPVGQEIYYVPFLNIYPPDAIVATPAPVSTVTLKVVADIKEDSLNIRYDYDTTLFLVSSSLLTGSIEKGIYQNIEITIACLKEFDQDQIIKVIGTSQLPNEATKENIIGILKVCKNSRKTNNENLEVVIVKVITDIDKNGSEDTDPAYVSPEFMGIDEKNQLISTLYQSLIYKENINISTASPLNMMGFPKFRKDEADTYYKKVIAGGKSAEIEYLLDDGRIQDDLIAELHAKQPEYDNYLKVFVFAVNGINADGFEIGGRAKKIGSRSCAMYRARPPKATLAHEVLHAIGLYHTHSDGPIVNSNQKYVYPRYNSNASNGPIVISGTTDNIMSYTSNAQITTWKWQWKILKSILNGLD
;
A
#
# COMPACT_ATOMS: atom_id res chain seq x y z
N MET A 1 26.55 -33.51 30.57
CA MET A 1 25.21 -32.99 30.19
C MET A 1 25.20 -32.78 28.69
N PRO A 2 24.12 -33.10 27.96
CA PRO A 2 24.01 -32.68 26.58
C PRO A 2 23.91 -31.15 26.55
N ILE A 3 24.89 -30.47 25.95
CA ILE A 3 24.89 -29.01 25.81
C ILE A 3 23.78 -28.68 24.82
N GLU A 4 22.87 -27.79 25.21
CA GLU A 4 21.83 -27.32 24.31
C GLU A 4 22.45 -26.23 23.44
N PRO A 5 22.51 -26.40 22.11
CA PRO A 5 22.88 -25.28 21.28
C PRO A 5 21.82 -24.18 21.41
N PHE A 6 22.29 -22.93 21.43
CA PHE A 6 21.58 -21.69 21.75
C PHE A 6 20.05 -21.70 21.57
N ASP A 7 19.31 -21.26 22.60
CA ASP A 7 18.08 -20.50 22.41
C ASP A 7 18.44 -19.01 22.45
N PHE A 8 18.93 -18.49 21.32
CA PHE A 8 18.88 -17.04 21.08
C PHE A 8 17.42 -16.66 20.81
N THR A 9 16.51 -16.93 21.74
CA THR A 9 15.27 -16.16 21.84
C THR A 9 15.65 -14.75 22.28
N TYR A 10 16.25 -13.98 21.36
CA TYR A 10 15.48 -12.83 20.92
C TYR A 10 14.21 -13.45 20.41
N THR A 11 13.19 -13.42 21.25
CA THR A 11 11.94 -14.05 20.95
C THR A 11 11.58 -13.64 19.53
N LEU A 12 11.60 -14.58 18.59
CA LEU A 12 10.88 -14.45 17.33
C LEU A 12 9.36 -14.35 17.63
N THR A 13 8.93 -14.14 18.88
CA THR A 13 7.72 -13.39 19.21
C THR A 13 7.91 -11.89 19.01
N SER A 14 8.22 -11.49 17.78
CA SER A 14 7.46 -10.42 17.16
C SER A 14 7.85 -10.34 15.71
N GLN A 15 6.83 -10.38 14.86
CA GLN A 15 6.87 -9.96 13.46
C GLN A 15 7.54 -8.57 13.24
N SER A 16 7.94 -7.84 14.30
CA SER A 16 8.27 -6.42 14.27
C SER A 16 9.63 -6.06 13.68
N GLU A 17 10.62 -6.95 13.65
CA GLU A 17 11.98 -6.56 13.25
C GLU A 17 12.28 -6.80 11.76
N GLU A 18 11.71 -7.84 11.12
CA GLU A 18 11.69 -7.93 9.65
C GLU A 18 10.77 -6.87 9.02
N ASN A 19 9.81 -6.32 9.77
CA ASN A 19 8.83 -5.34 9.28
C ASN A 19 9.42 -4.00 8.82
N GLU A 20 10.64 -3.64 9.23
CA GLU A 20 11.26 -2.35 8.84
C GLU A 20 11.70 -2.31 7.36
N VAL A 21 11.71 -3.47 6.70
CA VAL A 21 12.31 -3.72 5.38
C VAL A 21 11.50 -3.22 4.18
N LEU A 22 10.17 -3.08 4.26
CA LEU A 22 9.36 -2.54 3.15
C LEU A 22 9.07 -1.05 3.27
N ASN A 23 9.32 -0.46 4.43
CA ASN A 23 9.30 1.00 4.60
C ASN A 23 10.40 1.71 3.80
N THR A 24 11.34 0.98 3.18
CA THR A 24 12.37 1.51 2.27
C THR A 24 11.97 1.43 0.79
N LEU A 25 11.09 0.50 0.41
CA LEU A 25 10.55 0.37 -0.96
C LEU A 25 9.26 1.19 -1.18
N GLY A 26 8.44 1.35 -0.14
CA GLY A 26 7.22 2.19 -0.16
C GLY A 26 7.47 3.69 0.09
N LYS A 27 8.72 4.15 0.00
CA LYS A 27 9.05 5.56 0.17
C LYS A 27 8.66 6.30 -1.11
N GLY A 28 7.44 6.84 -1.13
CA GLY A 28 7.16 8.00 -1.96
C GLY A 28 8.21 9.09 -1.70
N ARG A 29 8.36 10.02 -2.66
CA ARG A 29 9.35 11.14 -2.69
C ARG A 29 9.56 11.96 -1.39
N THR A 30 8.81 11.72 -0.31
CA THR A 30 8.88 12.48 0.94
C THR A 30 9.96 12.01 1.93
N LYS A 31 10.54 10.79 1.81
CA LYS A 31 11.64 10.33 2.69
C LYS A 31 12.86 9.85 1.89
N GLU A 32 13.96 10.60 2.00
CA GLU A 32 15.27 10.28 1.41
C GLU A 32 15.86 8.96 1.96
N PHE A 33 16.65 8.26 1.15
CA PHE A 33 17.42 7.09 1.60
C PHE A 33 18.47 7.50 2.65
N GLU A 34 18.62 6.72 3.72
CA GLU A 34 19.60 6.94 4.79
C GLU A 34 20.44 5.66 5.02
N PRO A 35 21.22 5.22 4.01
CA PRO A 35 21.98 3.97 4.09
C PRO A 35 23.10 4.10 5.12
N LYS A 36 23.19 3.13 6.05
CA LYS A 36 24.24 3.09 7.09
C LYS A 36 24.88 1.72 7.10
N SER A 37 26.20 1.67 6.93
CA SER A 37 26.95 0.41 6.91
C SER A 37 28.37 0.58 7.44
N TYR A 38 29.07 -0.54 7.63
CA TYR A 38 30.52 -0.57 7.84
C TYR A 38 31.24 -1.03 6.58
N PHE A 39 32.48 -0.58 6.42
CA PHE A 39 33.38 -1.14 5.42
C PHE A 39 33.79 -2.57 5.83
N PHE A 40 33.88 -3.48 4.86
CA PHE A 40 34.07 -4.91 5.10
C PHE A 40 35.46 -5.29 5.65
N THR A 41 36.43 -4.36 5.58
CA THR A 41 37.83 -4.57 5.94
C THR A 41 38.48 -3.26 6.42
N GLU A 42 39.79 -3.27 6.67
CA GLU A 42 40.57 -2.10 7.09
C GLU A 42 40.69 -1.02 6.00
N SER A 43 40.73 0.26 6.41
CA SER A 43 40.88 1.43 5.51
C SER A 43 42.16 1.39 4.64
N THR A 44 43.18 0.69 5.12
CA THR A 44 44.51 0.61 4.51
C THR A 44 44.62 -0.40 3.37
N ILE A 45 43.52 -1.02 2.95
CA ILE A 45 43.48 -1.87 1.75
C ILE A 45 44.04 -1.12 0.52
N ALA A 46 44.85 -1.83 -0.27
CA ALA A 46 45.35 -1.33 -1.54
C ALA A 46 44.21 -1.24 -2.57
N ALA A 47 44.27 -0.27 -3.47
CA ALA A 47 43.34 -0.25 -4.60
C ALA A 47 43.59 -1.46 -5.49
N GLN A 48 42.51 -2.06 -6.03
CA GLN A 48 42.63 -3.14 -7.01
C GLN A 48 43.46 -2.69 -8.21
N SER A 49 44.51 -3.43 -8.52
CA SER A 49 45.47 -3.12 -9.59
C SER A 49 44.98 -3.50 -10.99
N SER A 50 44.00 -4.40 -11.12
CA SER A 50 43.43 -4.84 -12.39
C SER A 50 41.94 -5.16 -12.27
N ALA A 51 41.25 -5.22 -13.40
CA ALA A 51 39.83 -5.59 -13.48
C ALA A 51 39.56 -7.10 -13.39
N GLU A 52 40.60 -7.95 -13.39
CA GLU A 52 40.49 -9.43 -13.43
C GLU A 52 39.69 -10.03 -12.25
N GLY A 53 39.74 -9.38 -11.09
CA GLY A 53 39.00 -9.76 -9.89
C GLY A 53 37.78 -8.88 -9.60
N ALA A 54 37.37 -8.01 -10.52
CA ALA A 54 36.26 -7.07 -10.29
C ALA A 54 34.91 -7.72 -10.64
N TYR A 55 33.83 -7.25 -10.00
CA TYR A 55 32.46 -7.63 -10.35
C TYR A 55 32.15 -7.25 -11.82
N GLY A 56 31.47 -8.13 -12.55
CA GLY A 56 31.11 -7.90 -13.95
C GLY A 56 31.52 -9.02 -14.90
N PRO A 57 31.37 -8.83 -16.22
CA PRO A 57 31.92 -9.73 -17.23
C PRO A 57 33.40 -10.03 -16.97
N ASP A 58 33.78 -11.30 -17.10
CA ASP A 58 35.17 -11.70 -16.86
C ASP A 58 36.13 -10.98 -17.81
N PHE A 59 37.35 -10.71 -17.35
CA PHE A 59 38.33 -9.92 -18.11
C PHE A 59 38.78 -10.60 -19.40
N VAL A 60 38.83 -11.94 -19.42
CA VAL A 60 39.22 -12.74 -20.60
C VAL A 60 37.98 -13.31 -21.27
N GLU A 61 37.12 -13.95 -20.48
CA GLU A 61 35.95 -14.70 -20.95
C GLU A 61 34.65 -13.88 -20.83
N THR A 62 34.70 -12.62 -21.30
CA THR A 62 33.66 -11.59 -21.13
C THR A 62 32.22 -12.06 -21.42
N ASN A 63 32.01 -12.85 -22.48
CA ASN A 63 30.67 -13.28 -22.88
C ASN A 63 30.22 -14.59 -22.21
N THR A 64 31.10 -15.36 -21.57
CA THR A 64 30.77 -16.69 -21.02
C THR A 64 30.86 -16.76 -19.50
N LYS A 65 31.67 -15.89 -18.89
CA LYS A 65 31.86 -15.81 -17.44
C LYS A 65 31.52 -14.42 -16.90
N PHE A 66 30.86 -14.39 -15.75
CA PHE A 66 30.56 -13.17 -15.00
C PHE A 66 31.03 -13.34 -13.55
N ASN A 67 31.96 -12.49 -13.15
CA ASN A 67 32.53 -12.49 -11.80
C ASN A 67 31.52 -11.91 -10.81
N ILE A 68 31.18 -12.70 -9.80
CA ILE A 68 30.32 -12.31 -8.68
C ILE A 68 31.18 -11.88 -7.48
N THR A 69 32.19 -12.67 -7.15
CA THR A 69 33.15 -12.32 -6.10
C THR A 69 34.05 -11.18 -6.56
N THR A 70 34.02 -10.06 -5.85
CA THR A 70 35.05 -9.03 -5.99
C THR A 70 36.27 -9.44 -5.15
N GLN A 71 37.40 -9.69 -5.79
CA GLN A 71 38.62 -10.19 -5.16
C GLN A 71 39.62 -9.07 -4.85
N PHE A 72 40.31 -9.17 -3.72
CA PHE A 72 41.27 -8.17 -3.25
C PHE A 72 42.56 -8.80 -2.76
N GLU A 73 43.66 -8.06 -2.92
CA GLU A 73 44.93 -8.32 -2.25
C GLU A 73 44.91 -7.66 -0.86
N LEU A 74 44.90 -8.50 0.18
CA LEU A 74 44.58 -8.17 1.56
C LEU A 74 45.58 -8.82 2.51
N ALA A 75 46.78 -8.23 2.68
CA ALA A 75 47.83 -8.84 3.48
C ALA A 75 47.45 -9.02 4.98
N ASN A 76 47.00 -10.22 5.36
CA ASN A 76 46.48 -10.58 6.70
C ASN A 76 45.49 -9.55 7.28
N LYS A 77 44.60 -9.00 6.45
CA LYS A 77 43.70 -7.92 6.85
C LYS A 77 42.50 -8.45 7.63
N LYS A 78 42.05 -7.66 8.61
CA LYS A 78 40.87 -7.95 9.42
C LYS A 78 39.59 -7.82 8.62
N ALA A 79 38.65 -8.72 8.84
CA ALA A 79 37.29 -8.67 8.33
C ALA A 79 36.34 -8.11 9.40
N TYR A 80 35.48 -7.18 8.99
CA TYR A 80 34.50 -6.52 9.83
C TYR A 80 33.10 -6.71 9.25
N ALA A 81 32.12 -6.93 10.12
CA ALA A 81 30.74 -7.11 9.66
C ALA A 81 30.17 -5.79 9.12
N VAL A 82 29.76 -5.78 7.84
CA VAL A 82 29.10 -4.62 7.20
C VAL A 82 27.84 -4.16 7.96
N THR A 83 27.11 -5.10 8.56
CA THR A 83 25.91 -4.86 9.38
C THR A 83 25.75 -5.96 10.43
N SER A 84 24.84 -5.78 11.38
CA SER A 84 24.48 -6.83 12.34
C SER A 84 23.72 -7.95 11.64
N GLY A 85 23.99 -9.20 11.98
CA GLY A 85 23.45 -10.35 11.24
C GLY A 85 23.61 -11.70 11.94
N GLN A 86 22.93 -12.71 11.41
CA GLN A 86 23.24 -14.13 11.68
C GLN A 86 24.45 -14.53 10.84
N ILE A 87 25.44 -15.17 11.46
CA ILE A 87 26.69 -15.57 10.78
C ILE A 87 26.77 -17.09 10.62
N LEU A 88 26.98 -17.51 9.37
CA LEU A 88 27.17 -18.90 8.96
C LEU A 88 28.61 -19.08 8.44
N ILE A 89 29.28 -20.14 8.89
CA ILE A 89 30.67 -20.45 8.52
C ILE A 89 30.70 -21.77 7.74
N VAL A 90 31.23 -21.75 6.52
CA VAL A 90 31.33 -22.95 5.66
C VAL A 90 32.78 -23.19 5.24
N PRO A 91 33.22 -24.46 5.06
CA PRO A 91 34.56 -24.73 4.54
C PRO A 91 34.71 -24.18 3.12
N GLN A 92 35.90 -23.72 2.77
CA GLN A 92 36.23 -23.42 1.39
C GLN A 92 36.70 -24.70 0.68
N SER A 93 36.13 -25.00 -0.49
CA SER A 93 36.51 -26.14 -1.32
C SER A 93 37.65 -25.80 -2.29
N GLY A 94 38.36 -26.83 -2.74
CA GLY A 94 39.49 -26.72 -3.66
C GLY A 94 40.81 -27.13 -3.01
N GLU A 95 41.74 -27.63 -3.82
CA GLU A 95 43.08 -28.03 -3.37
C GLU A 95 43.81 -26.84 -2.73
N GLY A 96 44.35 -27.01 -1.52
CA GLY A 96 45.07 -25.96 -0.80
C GLY A 96 44.19 -24.98 0.00
N ASN A 97 42.86 -25.17 0.00
CA ASN A 97 41.91 -24.33 0.73
C ASN A 97 41.44 -24.94 2.06
N GLU A 98 42.03 -26.05 2.53
CA GLU A 98 41.61 -26.80 3.74
C GLU A 98 41.71 -25.97 5.04
N SER A 99 42.50 -24.90 4.98
CA SER A 99 42.74 -23.98 6.09
C SER A 99 41.98 -22.65 5.95
N LYS A 100 41.02 -22.57 5.03
CA LYS A 100 40.17 -21.41 4.77
C LYS A 100 38.69 -21.72 5.00
N VAL A 101 37.92 -20.68 5.33
CA VAL A 101 36.46 -20.71 5.43
C VAL A 101 35.86 -19.54 4.66
N ASN A 102 34.63 -19.74 4.20
CA ASN A 102 33.77 -18.66 3.73
C ASN A 102 32.75 -18.33 4.82
N VAL A 103 32.41 -17.06 4.93
CA VAL A 103 31.47 -16.55 5.93
C VAL A 103 30.32 -15.84 5.24
N PHE A 104 29.10 -16.18 5.64
CA PHE A 104 27.87 -15.56 5.18
C PHE A 104 27.22 -14.82 6.35
N ILE A 105 26.92 -13.54 6.15
CA ILE A 105 26.17 -12.73 7.11
C ILE A 105 24.79 -12.44 6.51
N LYS A 106 23.75 -13.03 7.10
CA LYS A 106 22.35 -12.68 6.83
C LYS A 106 21.99 -11.48 7.71
N PRO A 107 21.68 -10.30 7.12
CA PRO A 107 21.42 -9.09 7.91
C PRO A 107 20.16 -9.23 8.76
N LEU A 108 20.21 -8.74 10.01
CA LEU A 108 19.01 -8.58 10.85
C LEU A 108 18.19 -7.35 10.43
N LYS A 109 18.88 -6.32 9.90
CA LYS A 109 18.29 -5.12 9.32
C LYS A 109 19.00 -4.79 8.02
N HIS A 110 18.24 -4.48 6.96
CA HIS A 110 18.82 -4.09 5.69
C HIS A 110 19.40 -2.68 5.72
N VAL A 111 20.43 -2.47 4.90
CA VAL A 111 20.96 -1.14 4.59
C VAL A 111 20.01 -0.48 3.58
N ASP A 112 19.63 0.76 3.85
CA ASP A 112 18.62 1.52 3.10
C ASP A 112 19.13 2.02 1.74
N VAL A 113 19.47 1.09 0.83
CA VAL A 113 19.96 1.34 -0.53
C VAL A 113 18.90 1.04 -1.61
N GLY A 114 17.61 0.99 -1.24
CA GLY A 114 16.50 0.76 -2.18
C GLY A 114 16.32 -0.68 -2.68
N VAL A 115 17.26 -1.60 -2.43
CA VAL A 115 17.12 -3.04 -2.72
C VAL A 115 17.44 -3.89 -1.48
N PRO A 116 16.68 -4.96 -1.19
CA PRO A 116 16.93 -5.80 -0.02
C PRO A 116 18.14 -6.72 -0.25
N ILE A 117 18.93 -6.95 0.79
CA ILE A 117 20.17 -7.74 0.74
C ILE A 117 19.97 -9.06 1.46
N LYS A 118 20.25 -10.19 0.79
CA LYS A 118 20.14 -11.55 1.33
C LYS A 118 21.35 -11.90 2.18
N TYR A 119 22.54 -11.73 1.61
CA TYR A 119 23.81 -12.10 2.24
C TYR A 119 24.91 -11.10 1.91
N TYR A 120 25.75 -10.83 2.90
CA TYR A 120 27.12 -10.37 2.68
C TYR A 120 28.05 -11.57 2.79
N VAL A 121 28.86 -11.84 1.76
CA VAL A 121 29.72 -13.02 1.72
C VAL A 121 31.18 -12.61 1.77
N TYR A 122 31.96 -13.27 2.62
CA TYR A 122 33.40 -13.10 2.78
C TYR A 122 34.07 -14.42 2.40
N ARG A 123 34.94 -14.39 1.40
CA ARG A 123 35.67 -15.57 0.91
C ARG A 123 37.11 -15.57 1.41
N GLY A 124 37.62 -16.73 1.82
CA GLY A 124 39.06 -16.91 2.09
C GLY A 124 39.55 -16.50 3.48
N LEU A 125 38.74 -16.64 4.53
CA LEU A 125 39.14 -16.32 5.91
C LEU A 125 39.91 -17.47 6.56
N LYS A 126 40.83 -17.17 7.50
CA LYS A 126 41.61 -18.17 8.24
C LYS A 126 40.70 -19.08 9.08
N LYS A 127 40.68 -20.39 8.77
CA LYS A 127 39.89 -21.39 9.51
C LYS A 127 40.23 -21.41 11.01
N GLU A 128 41.52 -21.31 11.34
CA GLU A 128 42.05 -21.43 12.70
C GLU A 128 41.56 -20.35 13.68
N LEU A 129 40.99 -19.24 13.18
CA LEU A 129 40.36 -18.20 14.01
C LEU A 129 38.94 -18.54 14.45
N PHE A 130 38.35 -19.61 13.88
CA PHE A 130 36.98 -20.04 14.17
C PHE A 130 36.92 -21.49 14.65
N ILE A 131 37.74 -22.37 14.07
CA ILE A 131 37.59 -23.82 14.15
C ILE A 131 38.97 -24.45 14.38
N ASN A 132 39.04 -25.37 15.35
CA ASN A 132 40.27 -26.08 15.67
C ASN A 132 40.51 -27.31 14.76
N SER A 133 41.64 -28.00 14.95
CA SER A 133 42.02 -29.19 14.16
C SER A 133 41.08 -30.38 14.29
N ARG A 134 40.22 -30.41 15.31
CA ARG A 134 39.22 -31.46 15.57
C ARG A 134 37.83 -31.12 15.02
N ASN A 135 37.71 -30.05 14.22
CA ASN A 135 36.44 -29.51 13.70
C ASN A 135 35.43 -29.13 14.79
N ASN A 136 35.94 -28.70 15.96
CA ASN A 136 35.17 -28.03 17.00
C ASN A 136 35.42 -26.53 16.91
N ILE A 137 34.51 -25.69 17.41
CA ILE A 137 34.77 -24.26 17.50
C ILE A 137 36.04 -24.01 18.31
N LEU A 138 36.75 -22.94 17.99
CA LEU A 138 37.98 -22.57 18.68
C LEU A 138 37.71 -22.42 20.18
N PRO A 139 38.47 -23.08 21.08
CA PRO A 139 38.25 -23.00 22.52
C PRO A 139 38.35 -21.56 23.05
N LYS A 140 37.71 -21.28 24.19
CA LYS A 140 37.80 -19.98 24.85
C LYS A 140 39.26 -19.67 25.23
N ASP A 141 39.83 -18.63 24.63
CA ASP A 141 41.18 -18.13 24.92
C ASP A 141 41.19 -16.59 24.93
N SER A 142 42.10 -15.99 25.70
CA SER A 142 42.39 -14.55 25.71
C SER A 142 42.83 -13.98 24.35
N THR A 143 43.33 -14.82 23.43
CA THR A 143 43.75 -14.41 22.09
C THR A 143 42.66 -14.55 21.03
N ASN A 144 41.45 -14.99 21.41
CA ASN A 144 40.34 -15.13 20.48
C ASN A 144 39.90 -13.78 19.90
N THR A 145 39.27 -13.82 18.72
CA THR A 145 38.63 -12.63 18.16
C THR A 145 37.51 -12.12 19.09
N PRO A 146 37.14 -10.83 19.04
CA PRO A 146 36.01 -10.29 19.79
C PRO A 146 34.71 -11.06 19.53
N PHE A 147 34.50 -11.48 18.28
CA PHE A 147 33.39 -12.35 17.91
C PHE A 147 33.44 -13.69 18.65
N MET A 148 34.56 -14.44 18.60
CA MET A 148 34.68 -15.72 19.30
C MET A 148 34.57 -15.57 20.82
N THR A 149 35.05 -14.45 21.37
CA THR A 149 34.88 -14.12 22.79
C THR A 149 33.39 -13.92 23.13
N LYS A 150 32.65 -13.19 22.28
CA LYS A 150 31.20 -13.01 22.42
C LYS A 150 30.46 -14.34 22.32
N VAL A 151 30.76 -15.16 21.32
CA VAL A 151 30.17 -16.51 21.15
C VAL A 151 30.32 -17.35 22.42
N TRP A 152 31.51 -17.39 23.01
CA TRP A 152 31.72 -18.12 24.27
C TRP A 152 31.04 -17.48 25.46
N THR A 153 30.97 -16.15 25.52
CA THR A 153 30.24 -15.44 26.58
C THR A 153 28.75 -15.79 26.52
N ASP A 154 28.16 -15.74 25.32
CA ASP A 154 26.76 -16.08 25.09
C ASP A 154 26.49 -17.56 25.41
N LEU A 155 27.36 -18.48 24.97
CA LEU A 155 27.24 -19.93 25.27
C LEU A 155 27.30 -20.22 26.77
N VAL A 156 28.27 -19.64 27.49
CA VAL A 156 28.46 -19.87 28.92
C VAL A 156 27.28 -19.32 29.71
N ASN A 157 26.82 -18.12 29.38
CA ASN A 157 25.67 -17.51 30.03
C ASN A 157 24.39 -18.29 29.78
N PHE A 158 24.15 -18.71 28.55
CA PHE A 158 22.91 -19.38 28.16
C PHE A 158 22.80 -20.80 28.75
N ASN A 159 23.88 -21.59 28.69
CA ASN A 159 23.90 -22.97 29.18
C ASN A 159 24.35 -23.10 30.64
N GLU A 160 24.58 -21.98 31.34
CA GLU A 160 25.15 -21.94 32.70
C GLU A 160 26.42 -22.81 32.83
N LEU A 161 27.28 -22.80 31.81
CA LEU A 161 28.43 -23.70 31.72
C LEU A 161 29.45 -23.38 32.82
N LYS A 162 29.99 -24.43 33.43
CA LYS A 162 31.05 -24.36 34.44
C LYS A 162 32.33 -24.97 33.90
N GLU A 163 33.47 -24.50 34.40
CA GLU A 163 34.77 -25.05 34.03
C GLU A 163 34.91 -26.51 34.50
N PRO A 164 35.55 -27.40 33.69
CA PRO A 164 36.11 -27.13 32.36
C PRO A 164 35.03 -27.03 31.27
N LEU A 165 35.13 -26.03 30.40
CA LEU A 165 34.20 -25.85 29.29
C LEU A 165 34.24 -27.03 28.30
N PRO A 166 33.08 -27.47 27.78
CA PRO A 166 33.01 -28.59 26.84
C PRO A 166 33.44 -28.21 25.42
N GLU A 167 33.76 -29.22 24.61
CA GLU A 167 33.99 -29.04 23.18
C GLU A 167 32.66 -28.91 22.43
N ILE A 168 32.56 -27.90 21.56
CA ILE A 168 31.36 -27.63 20.77
C ILE A 168 31.64 -27.93 19.29
N PRO A 169 30.88 -28.85 18.65
CA PRO A 169 31.03 -29.15 17.23
C PRO A 169 30.84 -27.92 16.34
N ALA A 170 31.72 -27.73 15.35
CA ALA A 170 31.61 -26.59 14.44
C ALA A 170 30.42 -26.70 13.46
N SER A 171 29.80 -27.88 13.34
CA SER A 171 28.57 -28.10 12.57
C SER A 171 27.40 -27.25 13.06
N LEU A 172 27.38 -26.89 14.36
CA LEU A 172 26.40 -25.98 14.96
C LEU A 172 26.54 -24.53 14.46
N PHE A 173 27.66 -24.21 13.80
CA PHE A 173 27.95 -22.90 13.20
C PHE A 173 27.93 -22.97 11.66
N GLY A 174 27.45 -24.09 11.10
CA GLY A 174 27.38 -24.35 9.66
C GLY A 174 28.57 -25.11 9.07
N PHE A 175 29.64 -25.31 9.85
CA PHE A 175 30.86 -25.91 9.30
C PHE A 175 30.76 -27.44 9.30
N SER A 176 30.59 -28.00 8.10
CA SER A 176 30.62 -29.45 7.89
C SER A 176 31.45 -29.81 6.68
N THR A 177 32.39 -30.75 6.85
CA THR A 177 33.20 -31.32 5.78
C THR A 177 32.55 -32.56 5.14
N THR A 178 31.50 -33.11 5.74
CA THR A 178 30.83 -34.35 5.29
C THR A 178 29.47 -34.10 4.63
N GLU A 179 28.96 -32.87 4.69
CA GLU A 179 27.63 -32.54 4.19
C GLU A 179 27.56 -32.50 2.65
N THR A 180 26.46 -33.02 2.11
CA THR A 180 26.13 -33.00 0.68
C THR A 180 26.01 -31.57 0.15
N ASN A 181 26.73 -31.28 -0.94
CA ASN A 181 26.83 -29.92 -1.45
C ASN A 181 25.52 -29.37 -2.05
N THR A 182 24.51 -30.21 -2.29
CA THR A 182 23.19 -29.82 -2.84
C THR A 182 22.22 -29.30 -1.78
N ASN A 183 22.61 -29.26 -0.50
CA ASN A 183 21.74 -28.78 0.56
C ASN A 183 21.53 -27.26 0.43
N SER A 184 20.29 -26.82 0.64
CA SER A 184 19.95 -25.39 0.60
C SER A 184 20.73 -24.60 1.65
N LEU A 185 21.40 -23.54 1.20
CA LEU A 185 22.10 -22.61 2.06
C LEU A 185 21.13 -21.85 2.96
N ASP A 186 20.01 -21.43 2.38
CA ASP A 186 18.99 -20.65 3.08
C ASP A 186 18.46 -21.44 4.30
N ALA A 187 18.27 -22.76 4.18
CA ALA A 187 17.83 -23.63 5.27
C ALA A 187 18.78 -23.66 6.47
N LYS A 188 20.06 -23.30 6.30
CA LYS A 188 21.02 -23.22 7.40
C LYS A 188 20.78 -22.05 8.34
N PHE A 189 20.05 -21.03 7.89
CA PHE A 189 19.70 -19.86 8.69
C PHE A 189 18.38 -20.02 9.47
N PHE A 190 17.63 -21.10 9.24
CA PHE A 190 16.34 -21.35 9.87
C PHE A 190 16.33 -22.71 10.58
N ASN A 191 16.00 -22.74 11.86
CA ASN A 191 15.96 -23.97 12.64
C ASN A 191 14.92 -24.94 12.05
N THR A 192 15.36 -26.14 11.69
CA THR A 192 14.45 -27.24 11.35
C THR A 192 14.26 -28.11 12.58
N TYR A 193 13.12 -27.93 13.27
CA TYR A 193 12.75 -28.81 14.37
C TYR A 193 12.17 -30.10 13.79
N THR A 194 12.87 -31.21 13.95
CA THR A 194 12.35 -32.54 13.62
C THR A 194 12.18 -33.33 14.91
N VAL A 195 10.93 -33.49 15.36
CA VAL A 195 10.60 -34.50 16.38
C VAL A 195 10.36 -35.80 15.65
N THR A 196 11.39 -36.63 15.53
CA THR A 196 11.17 -38.06 15.32
C THR A 196 11.20 -38.71 16.70
N SER A 197 10.31 -39.67 16.95
CA SER A 197 10.14 -40.34 18.25
C SER A 197 11.36 -41.13 18.74
N THR A 198 12.49 -41.05 18.02
CA THR A 198 13.72 -41.79 18.28
C THR A 198 15.01 -40.96 18.16
N ASP A 199 14.99 -39.76 17.58
CA ASP A 199 16.16 -38.88 17.50
C ASP A 199 15.87 -37.52 18.13
N GLU A 200 16.56 -37.19 19.23
CA GLU A 200 16.62 -35.84 19.77
C GLU A 200 17.46 -34.95 18.83
N ASN A 201 16.93 -34.58 17.66
CA ASN A 201 17.50 -33.50 16.86
C ASN A 201 17.23 -32.17 17.59
N LYS A 202 18.20 -31.75 18.41
CA LYS A 202 18.16 -30.45 19.11
C LYS A 202 18.25 -29.30 18.09
N ALA A 203 17.28 -28.39 18.14
CA ALA A 203 17.33 -27.16 17.37
C ALA A 203 18.51 -26.30 17.82
N TYR A 204 19.22 -25.66 16.88
CA TYR A 204 20.34 -24.76 17.17
C TYR A 204 20.23 -23.48 16.36
N ASN A 205 20.43 -22.33 17.01
CA ASN A 205 20.51 -21.05 16.31
C ASN A 205 21.96 -20.70 15.94
N LEU A 206 22.15 -20.09 14.76
CA LEU A 206 23.43 -19.48 14.39
C LEU A 206 23.71 -18.25 15.28
N PRO A 207 24.99 -17.98 15.61
CA PRO A 207 25.37 -16.81 16.40
C PRO A 207 25.04 -15.49 15.70
N ILE A 208 24.86 -14.44 16.51
CA ILE A 208 24.70 -13.06 16.04
C ILE A 208 26.01 -12.31 16.11
N ILE A 209 26.35 -11.64 15.00
CA ILE A 209 27.46 -10.70 14.87
C ILE A 209 26.93 -9.26 14.85
N GLU A 210 27.65 -8.34 15.48
CA GLU A 210 27.30 -6.92 15.51
C GLU A 210 27.95 -6.14 14.36
N ALA A 211 27.27 -5.10 13.86
CA ALA A 211 27.80 -4.21 12.84
C ALA A 211 29.16 -3.59 13.27
N GLY A 212 30.18 -3.75 12.42
CA GLY A 212 31.55 -3.28 12.68
C GLY A 212 32.38 -4.21 13.56
N GLN A 213 31.85 -5.35 14.02
CA GLN A 213 32.61 -6.28 14.84
C GLN A 213 33.70 -6.98 14.01
N TYR A 214 34.94 -7.01 14.53
CA TYR A 214 36.03 -7.83 14.00
C TYR A 214 35.78 -9.30 14.31
N PHE A 215 35.77 -10.13 13.26
CA PHE A 215 35.44 -11.56 13.41
C PHE A 215 36.46 -12.54 12.82
N GLY A 216 37.35 -12.10 11.93
CA GLY A 216 38.38 -12.97 11.36
C GLY A 216 39.35 -12.22 10.45
N GLU A 217 40.30 -12.94 9.86
CA GLU A 217 41.32 -12.38 8.96
C GLU A 217 41.36 -13.14 7.64
N PHE A 218 41.62 -12.41 6.56
CA PHE A 218 41.85 -13.00 5.24
C PHE A 218 43.19 -13.75 5.21
N LYS A 219 43.21 -14.91 4.55
CA LYS A 219 44.38 -15.79 4.46
C LYS A 219 45.15 -15.59 3.15
N ASP A 220 46.45 -15.87 3.15
CA ASP A 220 47.33 -15.86 1.96
C ASP A 220 47.32 -14.55 1.16
N ASN A 221 47.10 -13.44 1.85
CA ASN A 221 46.99 -12.10 1.28
C ASN A 221 45.87 -11.95 0.23
N LYS A 222 44.86 -12.81 0.20
CA LYS A 222 43.75 -12.76 -0.75
C LYS A 222 42.41 -12.89 -0.05
N GLY A 223 41.40 -12.18 -0.55
CA GLY A 223 40.04 -12.28 -0.04
C GLY A 223 39.00 -11.91 -1.09
N GLY A 224 37.76 -12.33 -0.87
CA GLY A 224 36.63 -12.01 -1.73
C GLY A 224 35.46 -11.41 -0.94
N PHE A 225 34.71 -10.51 -1.59
CA PHE A 225 33.51 -9.91 -1.02
C PHE A 225 32.36 -9.90 -2.04
N GLU A 226 31.15 -10.25 -1.60
CA GLU A 226 29.94 -10.34 -2.43
C GLU A 226 28.73 -9.72 -1.72
N ILE A 227 27.82 -9.16 -2.50
CA ILE A 227 26.51 -8.69 -2.06
C ILE A 227 25.44 -9.45 -2.86
N VAL A 228 24.66 -10.26 -2.15
CA VAL A 228 23.57 -11.06 -2.72
C VAL A 228 22.26 -10.33 -2.46
N LEU A 229 21.45 -10.11 -3.49
CA LEU A 229 20.14 -9.47 -3.38
C LEU A 229 19.07 -10.47 -2.89
N ASN A 230 18.09 -9.98 -2.13
CA ASN A 230 17.06 -10.82 -1.54
C ASN A 230 15.83 -10.93 -2.44
N ASP A 231 15.67 -12.09 -3.07
CA ASP A 231 14.48 -12.47 -3.83
C ASP A 231 13.43 -13.25 -3.01
N GLY A 232 13.70 -13.52 -1.74
CA GLY A 232 12.87 -14.31 -0.81
C GLY A 232 13.54 -15.59 -0.30
N PHE A 233 13.01 -16.21 0.75
CA PHE A 233 13.53 -17.45 1.35
C PHE A 233 12.57 -18.62 1.12
N TYR A 234 12.64 -19.25 -0.06
CA TYR A 234 11.79 -20.39 -0.44
C TYR A 234 12.61 -21.50 -1.12
N TYR A 235 12.11 -22.74 -1.02
CA TYR A 235 12.50 -23.80 -1.95
C TYR A 235 11.72 -23.65 -3.24
N GLN A 236 12.34 -24.02 -4.35
CA GLN A 236 11.67 -24.09 -5.64
C GLN A 236 11.93 -25.45 -6.27
N GLU A 237 10.86 -26.21 -6.54
CA GLU A 237 10.99 -27.57 -7.06
C GLU A 237 11.58 -27.60 -8.48
N LYS A 238 11.11 -26.70 -9.35
CA LYS A 238 11.70 -26.46 -10.67
C LYS A 238 12.38 -25.10 -10.67
N SER A 239 13.72 -25.10 -10.69
CA SER A 239 14.52 -23.87 -10.68
C SER A 239 14.13 -22.94 -11.83
N ASP A 240 13.86 -21.67 -11.52
CA ASP A 240 13.54 -20.66 -12.55
C ASP A 240 14.73 -20.22 -13.39
N THR A 241 15.95 -20.35 -12.88
CA THR A 241 17.17 -19.83 -13.53
C THR A 241 18.30 -20.87 -13.61
N GLY A 242 18.13 -22.05 -13.04
CA GLY A 242 19.17 -23.09 -12.95
C GLY A 242 20.27 -22.81 -11.91
N PHE A 243 20.21 -21.68 -11.20
CA PHE A 243 21.11 -21.36 -10.11
C PHE A 243 20.42 -21.56 -8.77
N GLN A 244 21.13 -22.14 -7.81
CA GLN A 244 20.64 -22.42 -6.47
C GLN A 244 21.61 -21.85 -5.44
N PHE A 245 21.08 -21.25 -4.38
CA PHE A 245 21.87 -20.90 -3.20
C PHE A 245 22.06 -22.16 -2.36
N ASP A 246 23.01 -23.01 -2.75
CA ASP A 246 23.35 -24.26 -2.09
C ASP A 246 24.79 -24.24 -1.55
N LEU A 247 25.24 -25.35 -0.97
CA LEU A 247 26.61 -25.48 -0.49
C LEU A 247 27.67 -25.57 -1.61
N ASN A 248 27.30 -25.88 -2.86
CA ASN A 248 28.24 -25.73 -3.98
C ASN A 248 28.60 -24.25 -4.15
N PHE A 249 27.60 -23.36 -4.19
CA PHE A 249 27.83 -21.92 -4.20
C PHE A 249 28.55 -21.44 -2.92
N ALA A 250 28.21 -21.99 -1.76
CA ALA A 250 28.76 -21.51 -0.49
C ALA A 250 30.25 -21.84 -0.30
N LYS A 251 30.72 -22.98 -0.84
CA LYS A 251 32.08 -23.48 -0.60
C LYS A 251 33.13 -22.99 -1.61
N VAL A 252 32.75 -22.45 -2.79
CA VAL A 252 33.74 -22.01 -3.78
C VAL A 252 34.68 -20.91 -3.26
N GLU A 253 35.90 -20.87 -3.80
CA GLU A 253 36.87 -19.78 -3.58
C GLU A 253 36.42 -18.46 -4.22
N LYS A 254 35.90 -18.56 -5.44
CA LYS A 254 35.40 -17.44 -6.24
C LYS A 254 34.08 -17.88 -6.88
N ALA A 255 33.02 -17.15 -6.62
CA ALA A 255 31.73 -17.30 -7.29
C ALA A 255 31.79 -16.62 -8.67
N VAL A 256 31.48 -17.40 -9.69
CA VAL A 256 31.40 -16.98 -11.10
C VAL A 256 30.16 -17.62 -11.70
N LEU A 257 29.37 -16.84 -12.43
CA LEU A 257 28.36 -17.39 -13.33
C LEU A 257 29.09 -17.80 -14.61
N ASP A 258 29.09 -19.10 -14.89
CA ASP A 258 29.79 -19.66 -16.05
C ASP A 258 28.79 -20.48 -16.87
N VAL A 259 28.53 -20.05 -18.10
CA VAL A 259 27.59 -20.74 -18.99
C VAL A 259 28.09 -22.13 -19.41
N ALA A 260 29.40 -22.40 -19.35
CA ALA A 260 29.94 -23.73 -19.62
C ALA A 260 29.42 -24.78 -18.62
N ASN A 261 29.10 -24.37 -17.39
CA ASN A 261 28.55 -25.27 -16.36
C ASN A 261 27.15 -25.80 -16.71
N ILE A 262 26.46 -25.18 -17.68
CA ILE A 262 25.11 -25.58 -18.11
C ILE A 262 25.04 -25.96 -19.59
N ALA A 263 26.16 -25.99 -20.32
CA ALA A 263 26.19 -26.18 -21.77
C ALA A 263 25.49 -27.47 -22.26
N ASN A 264 25.37 -28.48 -21.40
CA ASN A 264 24.69 -29.75 -21.69
C ASN A 264 23.43 -29.97 -20.83
N ASN A 265 22.92 -28.95 -20.15
CA ASN A 265 21.74 -29.07 -19.29
C ASN A 265 20.45 -28.94 -20.13
N PRO A 266 19.66 -30.01 -20.33
CA PRO A 266 18.44 -29.93 -21.15
C PRO A 266 17.31 -29.15 -20.48
N ASN A 267 17.45 -28.80 -19.20
CA ASN A 267 16.39 -28.18 -18.40
C ASN A 267 16.51 -26.64 -18.35
N ILE A 268 17.68 -26.06 -18.64
CA ILE A 268 17.92 -24.61 -18.51
C ILE A 268 18.74 -24.13 -19.70
N SER A 269 18.29 -23.05 -20.36
CA SER A 269 19.04 -22.41 -21.44
C SER A 269 20.09 -21.42 -20.90
N GLU A 270 21.14 -21.15 -21.68
CA GLU A 270 22.13 -20.11 -21.36
C GLU A 270 21.48 -18.76 -21.11
N LYS A 271 20.50 -18.40 -21.93
CA LYS A 271 19.74 -17.15 -21.79
C LYS A 271 19.06 -17.03 -20.44
N ILE A 272 18.40 -18.10 -19.98
CA ILE A 272 17.75 -18.14 -18.66
C ILE A 272 18.79 -18.09 -17.52
N TYR A 273 19.91 -18.78 -17.67
CA TYR A 273 20.96 -18.78 -16.65
C TYR A 273 21.67 -17.43 -16.51
N ARG A 274 21.80 -16.67 -17.60
CA ARG A 274 22.36 -15.32 -17.57
C ARG A 274 21.53 -14.33 -16.76
N GLU A 275 20.22 -14.57 -16.58
CA GLU A 275 19.35 -13.76 -15.71
C GLU A 275 19.84 -13.71 -14.25
N ASN A 276 20.67 -14.66 -13.82
CA ASN A 276 21.21 -14.70 -12.46
C ASN A 276 22.10 -13.50 -12.10
N VAL A 277 22.57 -12.70 -13.08
CA VAL A 277 23.26 -11.43 -12.79
C VAL A 277 22.38 -10.46 -11.98
N GLN A 278 21.06 -10.58 -12.08
CA GLN A 278 20.09 -9.77 -11.33
C GLN A 278 20.01 -10.14 -9.84
N LYS A 279 20.64 -11.24 -9.40
CA LYS A 279 20.67 -11.69 -8.00
C LYS A 279 21.83 -11.09 -7.19
N PHE A 280 22.69 -10.30 -7.80
CA PHE A 280 23.92 -9.79 -7.19
C PHE A 280 24.08 -8.29 -7.43
N LEU A 281 24.89 -7.64 -6.59
CA LEU A 281 25.21 -6.22 -6.69
C LEU A 281 26.71 -6.00 -6.54
N ASP A 282 27.28 -5.11 -7.35
CA ASP A 282 28.68 -4.69 -7.22
C ASP A 282 28.92 -4.01 -5.85
N PRO A 283 29.89 -4.49 -5.04
CA PRO A 283 30.29 -3.81 -3.82
C PRO A 283 30.63 -2.33 -4.00
N ALA A 284 31.24 -1.93 -5.12
CA ALA A 284 31.54 -0.52 -5.38
C ALA A 284 30.25 0.31 -5.53
N ALA A 285 29.25 -0.21 -6.25
CA ALA A 285 27.95 0.44 -6.43
C ALA A 285 27.14 0.49 -5.13
N PHE A 286 27.21 -0.55 -4.29
CA PHE A 286 26.58 -0.56 -2.96
C PHE A 286 27.12 0.55 -2.05
N TYR A 287 28.44 0.68 -1.96
CA TYR A 287 29.04 1.75 -1.16
C TYR A 287 28.79 3.13 -1.80
N GLY A 288 28.79 3.24 -3.13
CA GLY A 288 28.51 4.49 -3.80
C GLY A 288 27.05 4.97 -3.64
N ALA A 289 26.10 4.06 -3.45
CA ALA A 289 24.72 4.39 -3.07
C ALA A 289 24.60 5.09 -1.70
N HIS A 290 25.66 5.13 -0.89
CA HIS A 290 25.70 5.94 0.34
C HIS A 290 25.89 7.45 0.08
N ILE A 291 26.20 7.84 -1.16
CA ILE A 291 26.30 9.25 -1.54
C ILE A 291 24.89 9.76 -1.88
N THR A 292 24.20 10.29 -0.87
CA THR A 292 22.84 10.85 -1.00
C THR A 292 22.88 12.36 -1.21
N GLU A 293 21.80 12.95 -1.75
CA GLU A 293 21.75 14.39 -2.04
C GLU A 293 21.95 15.27 -0.81
N LYS A 294 21.47 14.85 0.37
CA LYS A 294 21.63 15.57 1.65
C LYS A 294 22.67 14.95 2.57
N GLU A 295 23.57 14.12 2.05
CA GLU A 295 24.70 13.53 2.80
C GLU A 295 24.27 12.77 4.07
N LYS A 296 23.14 12.06 3.97
CA LYS A 296 22.56 11.27 5.07
C LYS A 296 23.09 9.85 5.15
N GLY A 297 23.69 9.36 4.07
CA GLY A 297 24.34 8.06 4.05
C GLY A 297 25.63 8.05 4.88
N GLU A 298 25.98 6.89 5.44
CA GLU A 298 27.10 6.75 6.36
C GLU A 298 27.84 5.42 6.16
N ILE A 299 29.15 5.50 5.95
CA ILE A 299 30.06 4.34 5.98
C ILE A 299 31.04 4.54 7.13
N LYS A 300 31.05 3.59 8.07
CA LYS A 300 32.00 3.56 9.18
C LYS A 300 33.18 2.64 8.88
N VAL A 301 34.37 3.06 9.31
CA VAL A 301 35.60 2.27 9.17
C VAL A 301 36.28 2.11 10.53
N VAL A 302 36.42 0.87 10.96
CA VAL A 302 36.67 0.52 12.38
C VAL A 302 38.11 0.81 12.80
N ASP A 303 39.09 0.56 11.94
CA ASP A 303 40.53 0.71 12.26
C ASP A 303 40.98 2.17 12.45
N ASN A 304 40.18 3.14 12.02
CA ASN A 304 40.45 4.57 12.21
C ASN A 304 39.29 5.33 12.88
N VAL A 305 38.27 4.61 13.36
CA VAL A 305 37.02 5.15 13.95
C VAL A 305 36.39 6.26 13.09
N ALA A 306 36.64 6.20 11.78
CA ALA A 306 36.23 7.24 10.84
C ALA A 306 34.79 7.00 10.40
N LYS A 307 34.04 8.09 10.31
CA LYS A 307 32.71 8.15 9.73
C LYS A 307 32.80 8.94 8.42
N TYR A 308 32.42 8.32 7.31
CA TYR A 308 32.36 8.98 6.02
C TYR A 308 30.90 9.14 5.59
N ASN A 309 30.48 10.39 5.37
CA ASN A 309 29.13 10.75 4.93
C ASN A 309 29.12 11.77 3.78
N THR A 310 30.28 12.32 3.41
CA THR A 310 30.40 13.24 2.28
C THR A 310 30.78 12.48 1.01
N LYS A 311 30.41 13.03 -0.15
CA LYS A 311 30.83 12.50 -1.46
C LYS A 311 32.36 12.29 -1.53
N THR A 312 33.11 13.30 -1.11
CA THR A 312 34.58 13.31 -1.18
C THR A 312 35.21 12.23 -0.33
N ASP A 313 34.76 12.11 0.91
CA ASP A 313 35.33 11.14 1.85
C ASP A 313 34.99 9.71 1.45
N ILE A 314 33.73 9.46 1.05
CA ILE A 314 33.29 8.13 0.60
C ILE A 314 34.08 7.73 -0.66
N TYR A 315 34.22 8.61 -1.64
CA TYR A 315 34.96 8.28 -2.85
C TYR A 315 36.44 7.98 -2.57
N ASN A 316 37.14 8.90 -1.91
CA ASN A 316 38.60 8.79 -1.73
C ASN A 316 38.99 7.61 -0.83
N ASN A 317 38.22 7.34 0.22
CA ASN A 317 38.56 6.33 1.23
C ASN A 317 37.98 4.96 0.92
N ILE A 318 36.83 4.89 0.23
CA ILE A 318 36.10 3.63 -0.01
C ILE A 318 36.07 3.30 -1.50
N ILE A 319 35.42 4.11 -2.33
CA ILE A 319 35.12 3.75 -3.73
C ILE A 319 36.39 3.65 -4.59
N ASN A 320 37.39 4.50 -4.33
CA ASN A 320 38.63 4.51 -5.09
C ASN A 320 39.48 3.23 -4.92
N LYS A 321 39.11 2.36 -3.97
CA LYS A 321 39.75 1.05 -3.76
C LYS A 321 39.32 0.00 -4.80
N PHE A 322 38.21 0.23 -5.49
CA PHE A 322 37.64 -0.70 -6.46
C PHE A 322 38.04 -0.34 -7.89
N SER A 323 38.27 -1.35 -8.74
CA SER A 323 38.47 -1.12 -10.18
C SER A 323 37.20 -0.58 -10.85
N ASN A 324 36.03 -0.96 -10.34
CA ASN A 324 34.71 -0.56 -10.83
C ASN A 324 34.24 0.84 -10.39
N LYS A 325 35.13 1.66 -9.80
CA LYS A 325 34.80 2.97 -9.19
C LYS A 325 34.05 3.99 -10.05
N HIS A 326 33.98 3.77 -11.37
CA HIS A 326 33.30 4.64 -12.34
C HIS A 326 32.12 3.98 -13.07
N LYS A 327 31.69 2.79 -12.64
CA LYS A 327 30.59 2.04 -13.28
C LYS A 327 29.22 2.38 -12.70
N CYS A 328 28.26 2.65 -13.56
CA CYS A 328 26.84 2.66 -13.23
C CYS A 328 26.16 1.41 -13.80
N TYR A 329 25.50 0.63 -12.95
CA TYR A 329 24.80 -0.61 -13.35
C TYR A 329 23.31 -0.34 -13.50
N ILE A 330 22.71 -0.68 -14.65
CA ILE A 330 21.28 -0.46 -14.89
C ILE A 330 20.57 -1.81 -14.97
N TYR A 331 19.81 -2.10 -13.92
CA TYR A 331 18.92 -3.25 -13.79
C TYR A 331 17.53 -2.83 -14.28
N LEU A 332 17.02 -3.50 -15.31
CA LEU A 332 15.74 -3.21 -15.94
C LEU A 332 14.96 -4.51 -16.10
N GLN A 333 13.96 -4.68 -15.25
CA GLN A 333 13.08 -5.85 -15.22
C GLN A 333 11.70 -5.53 -15.82
N CYS A 334 11.02 -6.56 -16.31
CA CYS A 334 9.70 -6.50 -16.90
C CYS A 334 8.74 -7.57 -16.32
N ASN A 335 7.59 -7.73 -16.97
CA ASN A 335 6.57 -8.74 -16.64
C ASN A 335 7.21 -10.09 -16.26
N ARG A 336 6.74 -10.67 -15.15
CA ARG A 336 7.23 -11.95 -14.60
C ARG A 336 8.71 -11.95 -14.19
N GLY A 337 9.28 -10.78 -13.86
CA GLY A 337 10.62 -10.65 -13.27
C GLY A 337 11.79 -11.00 -14.20
N ARG A 338 11.58 -10.97 -15.52
CA ARG A 338 12.64 -11.17 -16.52
C ARG A 338 13.23 -9.84 -16.97
N SER A 339 14.44 -9.89 -17.53
CA SER A 339 15.07 -8.72 -18.13
C SER A 339 14.22 -8.09 -19.24
N PHE A 340 14.38 -6.79 -19.47
CA PHE A 340 13.73 -6.12 -20.60
C PHE A 340 14.13 -6.74 -21.94
N ASN A 341 13.13 -6.87 -22.83
CA ASN A 341 13.24 -7.58 -24.12
C ASN A 341 13.73 -9.04 -24.01
N PHE A 342 13.43 -9.73 -22.90
CA PHE A 342 13.81 -11.13 -22.74
C PHE A 342 13.23 -12.03 -23.85
N ASP A 343 12.03 -11.79 -24.35
CA ASP A 343 11.43 -12.56 -25.45
C ASP A 343 11.94 -12.15 -26.85
N GLU A 344 12.84 -11.16 -26.93
CA GLU A 344 13.38 -10.56 -28.17
C GLU A 344 12.32 -9.97 -29.11
N ALA A 345 11.08 -9.81 -28.66
CA ALA A 345 9.98 -9.37 -29.49
C ALA A 345 10.05 -7.87 -29.87
N LEU A 346 10.90 -7.07 -29.22
CA LEU A 346 11.15 -5.67 -29.61
C LEU A 346 12.26 -5.53 -30.68
N GLY A 347 12.91 -6.64 -31.05
CA GLY A 347 14.01 -6.69 -32.01
C GLY A 347 15.37 -6.30 -31.41
N ILE A 348 16.33 -5.97 -32.28
CA ILE A 348 17.74 -5.74 -31.92
C ILE A 348 18.03 -4.37 -31.29
N ASP A 349 17.13 -3.39 -31.44
CA ASP A 349 17.28 -2.04 -30.87
C ASP A 349 16.10 -1.73 -29.92
N PRO A 350 16.00 -2.42 -28.77
CA PRO A 350 14.87 -2.27 -27.86
C PRO A 350 14.95 -1.01 -26.99
N LEU A 351 16.09 -0.34 -26.89
CA LEU A 351 16.22 0.89 -26.11
C LEU A 351 17.15 1.90 -26.76
N LYS A 352 17.03 3.15 -26.33
CA LYS A 352 18.05 4.18 -26.54
C LYS A 352 18.60 4.68 -25.22
N ILE A 353 19.90 4.93 -25.17
CA ILE A 353 20.61 5.37 -23.97
C ILE A 353 21.69 6.39 -24.33
N GLY A 354 21.97 7.33 -23.44
CA GLY A 354 22.96 8.40 -23.65
C GLY A 354 22.62 9.62 -22.82
N ILE A 355 22.94 10.80 -23.32
CA ILE A 355 22.37 12.08 -22.84
C ILE A 355 21.20 12.45 -23.74
N SER A 356 20.26 13.28 -23.26
CA SER A 356 19.01 13.60 -24.00
C SER A 356 19.21 14.10 -25.43
N GLU A 357 20.33 14.78 -25.71
CA GLU A 357 20.66 15.34 -27.03
C GLU A 357 21.37 14.35 -27.96
N SER A 358 21.88 13.21 -27.44
CA SER A 358 22.68 12.24 -28.20
C SER A 358 22.40 10.79 -27.79
N LEU A 359 21.11 10.45 -27.72
CA LEU A 359 20.66 9.08 -27.48
C LEU A 359 21.04 8.14 -28.63
N VAL A 360 21.68 7.01 -28.29
CA VAL A 360 22.03 5.95 -29.26
C VAL A 360 21.19 4.70 -29.03
N THR A 361 20.79 4.02 -30.10
CA THR A 361 20.11 2.72 -30.00
C THR A 361 21.06 1.67 -29.44
N SER A 362 20.53 0.77 -28.62
CA SER A 362 21.31 -0.27 -27.97
C SER A 362 20.45 -1.48 -27.62
N GLN A 363 21.11 -2.62 -27.44
CA GLN A 363 20.53 -3.81 -26.82
C GLN A 363 20.52 -3.66 -25.30
N TYR A 364 19.61 -4.34 -24.61
CA TYR A 364 19.65 -4.45 -23.14
C TYR A 364 20.64 -5.53 -22.70
N LYS A 365 21.93 -5.36 -23.00
CA LYS A 365 22.99 -6.28 -22.53
C LYS A 365 24.37 -5.66 -22.60
N THR A 366 25.27 -6.17 -21.76
CA THR A 366 26.72 -5.92 -21.79
C THR A 366 27.42 -7.27 -21.88
N ASN A 367 28.18 -7.53 -22.94
CA ASN A 367 28.87 -8.81 -23.16
C ASN A 367 27.92 -10.04 -23.03
N ASP A 368 26.75 -9.98 -23.67
CA ASP A 368 25.69 -10.99 -23.58
C ASP A 368 24.98 -11.14 -22.23
N TRP A 369 25.39 -10.42 -21.19
CA TRP A 369 24.71 -10.41 -19.90
C TRP A 369 23.58 -9.37 -19.87
N PRO A 370 22.38 -9.71 -19.34
CA PRO A 370 21.19 -8.86 -19.36
C PRO A 370 21.26 -7.75 -18.30
N ILE A 371 22.23 -6.85 -18.46
CA ILE A 371 22.52 -5.69 -17.61
C ILE A 371 23.27 -4.65 -18.45
N ILE A 372 23.03 -3.36 -18.23
CA ILE A 372 23.87 -2.31 -18.82
C ILE A 372 24.92 -1.90 -17.79
N ILE A 373 26.19 -1.93 -18.18
CA ILE A 373 27.30 -1.39 -17.40
C ILE A 373 27.79 -0.13 -18.12
N ASN A 374 27.56 1.01 -17.48
CA ASN A 374 27.82 2.33 -18.03
C ASN A 374 29.06 2.96 -17.39
N GLU A 375 30.02 3.39 -18.22
CA GLU A 375 31.26 4.05 -17.78
C GLU A 375 31.49 5.39 -18.48
N PHE A 376 30.42 6.03 -18.98
CA PHE A 376 30.60 7.24 -19.78
C PHE A 376 31.10 8.42 -18.93
N GLU A 377 31.94 9.23 -19.55
CA GLU A 377 32.39 10.52 -19.05
C GLU A 377 31.64 11.65 -19.76
N GLN A 378 31.42 12.76 -19.07
CA GLN A 378 30.72 13.91 -19.62
C GLN A 378 31.56 15.18 -19.50
N THR A 379 31.55 15.95 -20.57
CA THR A 379 32.20 17.26 -20.62
C THR A 379 31.25 18.33 -20.10
N HIS A 380 31.67 19.04 -19.08
CA HIS A 380 30.99 20.19 -18.48
C HIS A 380 31.68 21.49 -18.87
N THR A 381 30.91 22.57 -18.96
CA THR A 381 31.45 23.89 -19.27
C THR A 381 32.03 24.58 -18.04
N SER A 382 32.97 25.53 -18.25
CA SER A 382 33.55 26.33 -17.15
C SER A 382 32.51 27.17 -16.41
N ASP A 383 31.41 27.51 -17.07
CA ASP A 383 30.42 28.49 -16.59
C ASP A 383 29.24 27.82 -15.86
N GLU A 384 29.13 26.48 -15.91
CA GLU A 384 28.15 25.73 -15.13
C GLU A 384 28.34 25.89 -13.62
N ASN A 385 27.24 25.93 -12.87
CA ASN A 385 27.31 25.96 -11.41
C ASN A 385 27.87 24.64 -10.84
N SER A 386 28.45 24.69 -9.64
CA SER A 386 29.10 23.54 -9.00
C SER A 386 28.17 22.35 -8.75
N LYS A 387 26.88 22.61 -8.48
CA LYS A 387 25.86 21.56 -8.33
C LYS A 387 25.65 20.79 -9.63
N ARG A 388 25.65 21.48 -10.77
CA ARG A 388 25.48 20.90 -12.11
C ARG A 388 26.71 20.12 -12.55
N LYS A 389 27.91 20.68 -12.33
CA LYS A 389 29.19 20.01 -12.61
C LYS A 389 29.37 18.72 -11.80
N GLY A 390 28.75 18.61 -10.64
CA GLY A 390 28.77 17.43 -9.77
C GLY A 390 27.91 16.25 -10.23
N LEU A 391 27.16 16.39 -11.32
CA LEU A 391 26.20 15.40 -11.79
C LEU A 391 26.34 15.15 -13.30
N ASN A 392 26.47 13.88 -13.69
CA ASN A 392 26.34 13.43 -15.07
C ASN A 392 24.87 13.11 -15.39
N ASP A 393 24.44 13.35 -16.62
CA ASP A 393 23.09 13.01 -17.09
C ASP A 393 23.02 11.62 -17.71
N LEU A 394 21.94 10.89 -17.44
CA LEU A 394 21.64 9.67 -18.17
C LEU A 394 20.18 9.70 -18.60
N SER A 395 19.95 9.50 -19.89
CA SER A 395 18.62 9.48 -20.48
C SER A 395 18.38 8.12 -21.11
N ILE A 396 17.19 7.56 -20.87
CA ILE A 396 16.77 6.25 -21.38
C ILE A 396 15.44 6.42 -22.10
N GLN A 397 15.31 5.83 -23.28
CA GLN A 397 14.03 5.62 -23.96
C GLN A 397 13.82 4.14 -24.21
N LEU A 398 12.63 3.63 -23.89
CA LEU A 398 12.30 2.21 -24.04
C LEU A 398 11.38 2.03 -25.25
N LYS A 399 11.68 1.06 -26.10
CA LYS A 399 10.78 0.67 -27.19
C LYS A 399 9.60 -0.12 -26.61
N PHE A 400 8.41 0.05 -27.16
CA PHE A 400 7.19 -0.65 -26.73
C PHE A 400 6.46 -1.24 -27.95
N LYS A 401 5.68 -2.33 -27.75
CA LYS A 401 5.11 -3.10 -28.89
C LYS A 401 3.86 -2.47 -29.51
N THR A 402 3.01 -1.79 -28.73
CA THR A 402 1.69 -1.34 -29.23
C THR A 402 1.27 0.04 -28.71
N GLN A 403 0.41 0.72 -29.46
CA GLN A 403 -0.07 2.08 -29.21
C GLN A 403 -1.23 2.18 -28.20
N GLN A 404 -1.77 1.07 -27.68
CA GLN A 404 -2.99 1.03 -26.85
C GLN A 404 -2.80 0.39 -25.46
N LYS A 405 -1.57 0.34 -24.94
CA LYS A 405 -1.28 -0.31 -23.65
C LYS A 405 -1.00 0.70 -22.53
N ASN A 406 -1.25 0.27 -21.30
CA ASN A 406 -0.86 1.00 -20.10
C ASN A 406 0.63 0.76 -19.84
N LEU A 407 1.47 1.69 -20.28
CA LEU A 407 2.89 1.72 -19.98
C LEU A 407 3.06 2.21 -18.55
N THR A 408 3.82 1.47 -17.76
CA THR A 408 4.22 1.88 -16.42
C THR A 408 5.69 1.58 -16.21
N LEU A 409 6.40 2.57 -15.70
CA LEU A 409 7.75 2.44 -15.19
C LEU A 409 7.73 2.79 -13.70
N TYR A 410 8.23 1.86 -12.89
CA TYR A 410 8.47 2.06 -11.47
C TYR A 410 9.97 2.15 -11.21
N ASN A 411 10.41 3.30 -10.70
CA ASN A 411 11.80 3.57 -10.37
C ASN A 411 12.11 3.09 -8.95
N THR A 412 12.59 1.86 -8.82
CA THR A 412 12.92 1.25 -7.51
C THR A 412 14.11 1.93 -6.85
N PHE A 413 15.15 2.25 -7.63
CA PHE A 413 16.31 3.02 -7.16
C PHE A 413 16.94 3.82 -8.30
N GLY A 414 17.36 5.05 -7.99
CA GLY A 414 18.00 5.97 -8.95
C GLY A 414 17.39 7.37 -8.85
N ASN A 415 18.20 8.40 -9.06
CA ASN A 415 17.76 9.79 -8.98
C ASN A 415 17.06 10.23 -10.29
N CYS A 416 15.77 9.93 -10.41
CA CYS A 416 14.97 10.31 -11.57
C CYS A 416 14.53 11.79 -11.49
N SER A 417 14.96 12.59 -12.47
CA SER A 417 14.74 14.04 -12.50
C SER A 417 13.55 14.49 -13.35
N ASN A 418 12.65 13.59 -13.72
CA ASN A 418 11.45 13.95 -14.50
C ASN A 418 10.45 14.72 -13.61
N GLU A 419 9.92 15.84 -14.13
CA GLU A 419 9.03 16.75 -13.38
C GLU A 419 7.65 16.16 -13.12
N LYS A 420 7.16 15.29 -14.02
CA LYS A 420 5.80 14.70 -13.96
C LYS A 420 5.70 13.42 -13.11
N VAL A 421 6.81 12.94 -12.54
CA VAL A 421 6.84 11.71 -11.73
C VAL A 421 5.90 11.82 -10.53
N LYS A 422 4.94 10.90 -10.43
CA LYS A 422 4.05 10.75 -9.27
C LYS A 422 4.61 9.68 -8.33
N GLY A 423 5.24 10.10 -7.23
CA GLY A 423 5.94 9.18 -6.32
C GLY A 423 7.18 8.58 -7.00
N ASN A 424 7.17 7.26 -7.24
CA ASN A 424 8.20 6.52 -8.00
C ASN A 424 7.69 6.05 -9.37
N PHE A 425 6.50 6.49 -9.79
CA PHE A 425 5.84 6.05 -11.01
C PHE A 425 5.98 7.06 -12.15
N LEU A 426 6.20 6.51 -13.35
CA LEU A 426 5.98 7.15 -14.64
C LEU A 426 4.96 6.30 -15.39
N THR A 427 3.87 6.92 -15.86
CA THR A 427 2.76 6.26 -16.55
C THR A 427 2.63 6.73 -17.99
N ASN A 428 1.59 6.30 -18.72
CA ASN A 428 1.30 6.78 -20.07
C ASN A 428 1.42 8.30 -20.22
N LEU A 429 0.83 9.07 -19.30
CA LEU A 429 0.87 10.54 -19.30
C LEU A 429 2.29 11.13 -19.26
N ASP A 430 3.25 10.35 -18.76
CA ASP A 430 4.64 10.75 -18.59
C ASP A 430 5.54 10.15 -19.70
N LEU A 431 5.23 8.92 -20.11
CA LEU A 431 6.05 8.08 -20.98
C LEU A 431 5.75 8.24 -22.46
N VAL A 432 4.60 8.79 -22.86
CA VAL A 432 4.25 9.01 -24.29
C VAL A 432 3.62 10.39 -24.49
N ASP A 433 3.71 10.91 -25.71
CA ASP A 433 2.92 12.07 -26.13
C ASP A 433 1.57 11.59 -26.68
N GLU A 434 0.49 11.92 -25.98
CA GLU A 434 -0.87 11.48 -26.33
C GLU A 434 -1.28 11.92 -27.75
N ASN A 435 -0.76 13.06 -28.24
CA ASN A 435 -1.08 13.56 -29.57
C ASN A 435 -0.37 12.80 -30.69
N ASN A 436 0.69 12.06 -30.37
CA ASN A 436 1.60 11.43 -31.32
C ASN A 436 1.83 9.93 -31.08
N ILE A 437 1.05 9.31 -30.18
CA ILE A 437 1.20 7.89 -29.84
C ILE A 437 1.13 6.96 -31.07
N ALA A 438 0.40 7.38 -32.11
CA ALA A 438 0.24 6.64 -33.36
C ALA A 438 1.52 6.54 -34.23
N THR A 439 2.53 7.37 -33.95
CA THR A 439 3.80 7.41 -34.71
C THR A 439 5.03 7.20 -33.82
N GLN A 440 4.84 7.18 -32.50
CA GLN A 440 5.90 7.00 -31.52
C GLN A 440 6.24 5.50 -31.32
N ASN A 441 7.53 5.17 -31.44
CA ASN A 441 8.03 3.80 -31.22
C ASN A 441 8.78 3.62 -29.90
N TYR A 442 9.14 4.73 -29.23
CA TYR A 442 9.94 4.76 -28.01
C TYR A 442 9.28 5.69 -27.01
N THR A 443 9.38 5.40 -25.71
CA THR A 443 8.93 6.32 -24.68
C THR A 443 9.64 7.68 -24.81
N ASN A 444 9.03 8.71 -24.23
CA ASN A 444 9.73 9.93 -23.86
C ASN A 444 10.96 9.60 -23.00
N SER A 445 11.95 10.49 -23.00
CA SER A 445 13.19 10.28 -22.25
C SER A 445 12.94 10.27 -20.74
N VAL A 446 13.36 9.19 -20.09
CA VAL A 446 13.44 9.07 -18.64
C VAL A 446 14.84 9.48 -18.23
N ASN A 447 14.95 10.55 -17.46
CA ASN A 447 16.21 11.20 -17.16
C ASN A 447 16.64 10.93 -15.71
N TYR A 448 17.92 10.64 -15.55
CA TYR A 448 18.58 10.31 -14.30
C TYR A 448 19.76 11.24 -14.08
N LYS A 449 20.02 11.58 -12.82
CA LYS A 449 21.21 12.30 -12.38
C LYS A 449 22.16 11.33 -11.66
N LEU A 450 23.38 11.22 -12.16
CA LEU A 450 24.42 10.36 -11.60
C LEU A 450 25.48 11.23 -10.92
N VAL A 451 25.82 10.93 -9.67
CA VAL A 451 26.90 11.65 -8.99
C VAL A 451 28.23 11.34 -9.67
N ASN A 452 29.04 12.37 -9.91
CA ASN A 452 30.32 12.25 -10.60
C ASN A 452 31.51 12.70 -9.72
N ASN A 453 32.72 12.48 -10.24
CA ASN A 453 33.98 12.74 -9.57
C ASN A 453 34.45 14.22 -9.60
N TYR A 454 33.57 15.17 -9.95
CA TYR A 454 33.92 16.60 -9.96
C TYR A 454 34.47 17.06 -8.59
N ASN A 455 35.59 17.78 -8.63
CA ASN A 455 36.40 18.25 -7.49
C ASN A 455 37.04 17.16 -6.62
N LEU A 456 37.16 15.91 -7.10
CA LEU A 456 37.86 14.84 -6.37
C LEU A 456 39.33 14.67 -6.79
N SER A 457 39.73 15.20 -7.96
CA SER A 457 41.13 15.31 -8.40
C SER A 457 41.25 16.31 -9.57
N GLU A 458 41.92 17.45 -9.35
CA GLU A 458 42.20 18.57 -10.28
C GLU A 458 41.00 19.11 -11.13
N ASN A 459 41.13 20.33 -11.66
CA ASN A 459 40.07 21.04 -12.40
C ASN A 459 39.72 20.33 -13.72
N ASN A 460 38.91 19.28 -13.64
CA ASN A 460 38.53 18.50 -14.81
C ASN A 460 37.16 18.91 -15.32
N LEU A 461 37.14 19.42 -16.55
CA LEU A 461 35.93 19.67 -17.33
C LEU A 461 35.32 18.34 -17.83
N VAL A 462 36.02 17.21 -17.74
CA VAL A 462 35.51 15.87 -18.10
C VAL A 462 35.37 15.04 -16.84
N ASN A 463 34.13 14.72 -16.45
CA ASN A 463 33.81 14.04 -15.21
C ASN A 463 33.28 12.63 -15.44
N LYS A 464 33.78 11.68 -14.64
CA LYS A 464 33.36 10.27 -14.62
C LYS A 464 32.37 10.03 -13.50
N ASN A 465 31.44 9.10 -13.71
CA ASN A 465 30.51 8.67 -12.69
C ASN A 465 31.25 8.18 -11.44
N ILE A 466 30.65 8.32 -10.26
CA ILE A 466 31.01 7.52 -9.10
C ILE A 466 30.17 6.24 -9.16
N ALA A 467 30.74 5.10 -8.77
CA ALA A 467 30.08 3.82 -8.84
C ALA A 467 28.67 3.87 -8.21
N THR A 468 27.65 3.40 -8.94
CA THR A 468 26.26 3.42 -8.47
C THR A 468 25.42 2.44 -9.30
N PHE A 469 24.12 2.38 -9.04
CA PHE A 469 23.20 1.59 -9.84
C PHE A 469 21.85 2.29 -10.00
N ILE A 470 21.10 1.85 -11.01
CA ILE A 470 19.71 2.21 -11.25
C ILE A 470 18.92 0.90 -11.34
N TYR A 471 17.76 0.84 -10.67
CA TYR A 471 16.89 -0.33 -10.67
C TYR A 471 15.48 0.07 -11.09
N ILE A 472 15.02 -0.46 -12.22
CA ILE A 472 13.76 -0.09 -12.88
C ILE A 472 12.92 -1.34 -13.11
N ASN A 473 11.62 -1.22 -12.83
CA ASN A 473 10.61 -2.18 -13.24
C ASN A 473 9.72 -1.53 -14.30
N TYR A 474 9.73 -2.06 -15.52
CA TYR A 474 8.97 -1.56 -16.65
C TYR A 474 7.94 -2.59 -17.11
N ASN A 475 6.66 -2.23 -17.05
CA ASN A 475 5.58 -3.10 -17.50
C ASN A 475 4.82 -2.46 -18.66
N GLU A 476 4.62 -3.28 -19.69
CA GLU A 476 3.71 -3.05 -20.81
C GLU A 476 2.56 -4.05 -20.63
N LYS A 477 1.38 -3.59 -20.18
CA LYS A 477 0.22 -4.48 -19.95
C LYS A 477 -0.88 -4.28 -20.99
N GLU A 478 -1.32 -5.42 -21.54
CA GLU A 478 -2.63 -5.56 -22.18
C GLU A 478 -3.70 -5.58 -21.08
N VAL A 479 -4.94 -5.26 -21.45
CA VAL A 479 -6.09 -4.99 -20.56
C VAL A 479 -6.43 -6.15 -19.58
N ASP A 480 -5.79 -7.31 -19.70
CA ASP A 480 -5.92 -8.43 -18.77
C ASP A 480 -5.16 -8.21 -17.45
N TYR A 481 -5.90 -7.67 -16.49
CA TYR A 481 -5.40 -7.23 -15.20
C TYR A 481 -4.86 -8.35 -14.28
N PHE A 482 -5.26 -9.61 -14.48
CA PHE A 482 -4.96 -10.68 -13.50
C PHE A 482 -3.90 -11.69 -13.97
N ASN A 483 -3.70 -11.84 -15.28
CA ASN A 483 -2.65 -12.70 -15.82
C ASN A 483 -1.24 -12.16 -15.47
N ASP A 484 -0.29 -13.07 -15.25
CA ASP A 484 1.11 -12.79 -14.84
C ASP A 484 1.27 -12.12 -13.46
N LEU A 485 0.21 -12.07 -12.66
CA LEU A 485 0.24 -11.42 -11.35
C LEU A 485 0.72 -12.35 -10.22
N PHE A 486 0.22 -13.59 -10.20
CA PHE A 486 0.56 -14.59 -9.19
C PHE A 486 1.65 -15.55 -9.72
N GLY A 487 2.87 -15.36 -9.24
CA GLY A 487 3.99 -16.27 -9.47
C GLY A 487 5.35 -15.73 -9.04
N PRO A 488 6.38 -16.59 -8.97
CA PRO A 488 6.33 -18.02 -9.25
C PRO A 488 5.46 -18.81 -8.25
N ILE A 489 4.76 -19.84 -8.72
CA ILE A 489 3.79 -20.61 -7.91
C ILE A 489 4.35 -21.92 -7.35
N ASN A 490 5.47 -22.40 -7.89
CA ASN A 490 6.14 -23.65 -7.49
C ASN A 490 7.14 -23.47 -6.34
N ILE A 491 6.82 -22.55 -5.43
CA ILE A 491 7.63 -22.23 -4.26
C ILE A 491 7.08 -22.95 -3.01
N GLU A 492 7.96 -23.25 -2.07
CA GLU A 492 7.65 -23.90 -0.79
C GLU A 492 8.38 -23.19 0.35
N PRO A 493 7.78 -23.10 1.56
CA PRO A 493 8.45 -22.57 2.73
C PRO A 493 9.74 -23.35 3.05
N ILE A 494 10.82 -22.61 3.33
CA ILE A 494 12.07 -23.20 3.83
C ILE A 494 11.88 -23.75 5.24
N VAL A 495 11.12 -23.02 6.06
CA VAL A 495 10.83 -23.42 7.43
C VAL A 495 9.67 -24.40 7.44
N LYS A 496 9.94 -25.64 7.83
CA LYS A 496 8.94 -26.69 7.98
C LYS A 496 8.84 -27.07 9.44
N LEU A 497 7.65 -26.97 10.02
CA LEU A 497 7.34 -27.58 11.31
C LEU A 497 6.74 -28.98 11.09
N HIS A 498 7.30 -29.97 11.80
CA HIS A 498 6.61 -31.21 12.11
C HIS A 498 6.04 -31.08 13.53
N GLY A 499 4.73 -30.81 13.66
CA GLY A 499 4.07 -30.58 14.94
C GLY A 499 2.84 -31.48 15.14
N GLU A 500 2.51 -31.72 16.41
CA GLU A 500 1.42 -32.57 16.92
C GLU A 500 0.06 -32.33 16.24
N PRO A 501 -0.84 -33.34 16.20
CA PRO A 501 -2.03 -33.35 15.35
C PRO A 501 -3.14 -32.32 15.65
N SER A 502 -3.03 -31.52 16.72
CA SER A 502 -4.16 -30.75 17.25
C SER A 502 -4.26 -29.29 16.78
N ASN A 503 -3.16 -28.65 16.35
CA ASN A 503 -3.14 -27.22 16.01
C ASN A 503 -3.04 -26.98 14.49
N SER A 504 -3.67 -25.91 13.98
CA SER A 504 -3.47 -25.46 12.61
C SER A 504 -2.13 -24.74 12.51
N ILE A 505 -1.19 -25.32 11.78
CA ILE A 505 0.13 -24.72 11.51
C ILE A 505 0.00 -23.90 10.23
N VAL A 506 0.32 -22.62 10.33
CA VAL A 506 0.40 -21.71 9.18
C VAL A 506 1.86 -21.43 8.90
N GLN A 507 2.34 -21.83 7.74
CA GLN A 507 3.69 -21.56 7.23
C GLN A 507 3.60 -20.47 6.16
N LYS A 508 4.63 -19.64 6.08
CA LYS A 508 4.64 -18.41 5.30
C LYS A 508 6.00 -18.26 4.62
N THR A 509 6.00 -17.99 3.33
CA THR A 509 7.21 -17.65 2.58
C THR A 509 6.96 -16.60 1.51
N SER A 510 7.90 -15.70 1.33
CA SER A 510 7.77 -14.51 0.50
C SER A 510 8.60 -14.59 -0.77
N ASN A 511 8.03 -14.11 -1.87
CA ASN A 511 8.77 -13.76 -3.08
C ASN A 511 8.80 -12.23 -3.19
N LYS A 512 10.00 -11.66 -3.14
CA LYS A 512 10.21 -10.21 -3.05
C LYS A 512 10.35 -9.53 -4.41
N ASN A 513 10.08 -10.23 -5.50
CA ASN A 513 10.06 -9.62 -6.82
C ASN A 513 8.82 -8.75 -6.98
N LEU A 514 9.04 -7.51 -7.44
CA LEU A 514 7.98 -6.54 -7.63
C LEU A 514 7.07 -6.93 -8.80
N ARG A 515 5.78 -6.64 -8.65
CA ARG A 515 4.74 -6.84 -9.65
C ARG A 515 3.97 -5.53 -9.82
N ILE A 516 3.93 -4.99 -11.03
CA ILE A 516 3.13 -3.80 -11.32
C ILE A 516 1.76 -4.25 -11.83
N ASN A 517 0.71 -3.69 -11.26
CA ASN A 517 -0.66 -3.92 -11.72
C ASN A 517 -1.52 -2.66 -11.68
N SER A 518 -2.44 -2.49 -12.64
CA SER A 518 -3.30 -1.31 -12.79
C SER A 518 -4.78 -1.67 -12.64
N LYS A 519 -5.36 -1.59 -11.41
CA LYS A 519 -6.78 -1.92 -11.17
C LYS A 519 -7.55 -0.63 -11.08
N ASP A 520 -8.70 -0.56 -11.74
CA ASP A 520 -9.56 0.62 -11.62
C ASP A 520 -8.71 1.90 -11.87
N GLU A 521 -7.81 1.84 -12.87
CA GLU A 521 -6.83 2.89 -13.24
C GLU A 521 -5.73 3.21 -12.21
N ILE A 522 -5.81 2.64 -11.01
CA ILE A 522 -4.78 2.78 -9.98
C ILE A 522 -3.65 1.79 -10.24
N VAL A 523 -2.52 2.34 -10.67
CA VAL A 523 -1.25 1.63 -10.79
C VAL A 523 -0.66 1.40 -9.39
N SER A 524 -0.33 0.15 -9.10
CA SER A 524 0.25 -0.26 -7.82
C SER A 524 1.36 -1.30 -8.03
N VAL A 525 2.33 -1.30 -7.13
CA VAL A 525 3.39 -2.31 -7.04
C VAL A 525 3.05 -3.29 -5.93
N TYR A 526 3.27 -4.57 -6.16
CA TYR A 526 3.00 -5.65 -5.21
C TYR A 526 4.23 -6.54 -5.02
N ASN A 527 4.35 -7.11 -3.83
CA ASN A 527 5.15 -8.31 -3.56
C ASN A 527 4.22 -9.51 -3.40
N GLN A 528 4.75 -10.73 -3.48
CA GLN A 528 3.99 -11.95 -3.25
C GLN A 528 4.43 -12.68 -1.99
N GLU A 529 3.49 -13.37 -1.37
CA GLU A 529 3.71 -14.34 -0.32
C GLU A 529 2.84 -15.57 -0.52
N LEU A 530 3.41 -16.74 -0.24
CA LEU A 530 2.71 -18.01 -0.15
C LEU A 530 2.50 -18.36 1.32
N ILE A 531 1.26 -18.66 1.65
CA ILE A 531 0.84 -19.15 2.95
C ILE A 531 0.32 -20.56 2.77
N ILE A 532 0.92 -21.51 3.47
CA ILE A 532 0.46 -22.89 3.53
C ILE A 532 -0.15 -23.11 4.89
N ASN A 533 -1.45 -23.40 4.92
CA ASN A 533 -2.17 -23.77 6.12
C ASN A 533 -2.54 -25.24 6.06
N GLY A 534 -2.16 -26.00 7.09
CA GLY A 534 -2.41 -27.43 7.16
C GLY A 534 -2.83 -27.90 8.56
N LYS A 535 -3.69 -28.91 8.59
CA LYS A 535 -3.99 -29.73 9.76
C LYS A 535 -3.35 -31.09 9.55
N ILE A 536 -2.23 -31.37 10.21
CA ILE A 536 -1.62 -32.71 10.18
C ILE A 536 -2.50 -33.61 11.06
N THR A 537 -3.13 -34.66 10.53
CA THR A 537 -3.83 -35.66 11.36
C THR A 537 -3.36 -37.06 10.99
N ILE A 538 -2.65 -37.74 11.90
CA ILE A 538 -2.58 -39.22 11.98
C ILE A 538 -2.44 -39.58 13.47
N PRO A 539 -3.42 -40.28 14.11
CA PRO A 539 -3.19 -41.71 14.37
C PRO A 539 -4.45 -42.60 14.47
N SER A 540 -4.55 -43.62 13.61
CA SER A 540 -4.63 -45.05 14.00
C SER A 540 -4.86 -45.93 12.74
N PRO A 541 -4.10 -47.03 12.56
CA PRO A 541 -4.46 -48.04 11.58
C PRO A 541 -5.82 -48.68 11.98
N PRO A 542 -6.69 -49.07 11.03
CA PRO A 542 -6.42 -49.30 9.61
C PRO A 542 -7.33 -48.44 8.72
N VAL A 543 -6.97 -47.19 8.42
CA VAL A 543 -7.60 -46.44 7.32
C VAL A 543 -6.51 -45.90 6.42
N SER A 544 -6.46 -46.43 5.19
CA SER A 544 -5.42 -46.23 4.19
C SER A 544 -5.69 -45.08 3.22
N ILE A 545 -6.33 -44.00 3.67
CA ILE A 545 -6.54 -42.80 2.83
C ILE A 545 -6.08 -41.57 3.63
N ILE A 546 -4.96 -40.98 3.23
CA ILE A 546 -4.51 -39.68 3.71
C ILE A 546 -5.17 -38.66 2.78
N GLU A 547 -6.23 -37.98 3.21
CA GLU A 547 -6.75 -36.83 2.46
C GLU A 547 -5.89 -35.61 2.81
N ASP A 548 -5.11 -35.10 1.85
CA ASP A 548 -4.31 -33.89 2.07
C ASP A 548 -5.23 -32.68 2.24
N SER A 549 -5.42 -32.28 3.50
CA SER A 549 -6.29 -31.15 3.86
C SER A 549 -5.60 -29.79 3.78
N ARG A 550 -4.34 -29.73 3.31
CA ARG A 550 -3.60 -28.48 3.21
C ARG A 550 -4.26 -27.52 2.21
N THR A 551 -4.14 -26.24 2.51
CA THR A 551 -4.58 -25.14 1.66
C THR A 551 -3.41 -24.21 1.39
N ARG A 552 -3.36 -23.68 0.17
CA ARG A 552 -2.41 -22.66 -0.26
C ARG A 552 -3.15 -21.35 -0.47
N LEU A 553 -2.63 -20.27 0.09
CA LEU A 553 -3.09 -18.92 -0.12
C LEU A 553 -1.92 -18.08 -0.63
N TYR A 554 -2.00 -17.65 -1.88
CA TYR A 554 -1.06 -16.69 -2.45
C TYR A 554 -1.58 -15.29 -2.17
N VAL A 555 -0.83 -14.47 -1.44
CA VAL A 555 -1.19 -13.09 -1.09
C VAL A 555 -0.23 -12.14 -1.78
N LEU A 556 -0.78 -11.22 -2.55
CA LEU A 556 -0.09 -10.08 -3.12
C LEU A 556 -0.37 -8.87 -2.26
N LYS A 557 0.68 -8.28 -1.71
CA LYS A 557 0.58 -7.08 -0.88
C LYS A 557 1.08 -5.88 -1.64
N LYS A 558 0.26 -4.82 -1.67
CA LYS A 558 0.62 -3.53 -2.24
C LYS A 558 1.79 -2.91 -1.46
N VAL A 559 2.86 -2.59 -2.16
CA VAL A 559 4.09 -1.95 -1.66
C VAL A 559 4.10 -0.45 -1.99
N ASP A 560 3.50 -0.05 -3.11
CA ASP A 560 3.41 1.35 -3.55
C ASP A 560 2.22 1.55 -4.49
N SER A 561 1.75 2.79 -4.66
CA SER A 561 0.65 3.16 -5.55
C SER A 561 0.79 4.57 -6.08
N ILE A 562 0.36 4.81 -7.32
CA ILE A 562 0.44 6.13 -7.97
C ILE A 562 -0.39 7.21 -7.27
N THR A 563 -1.48 6.80 -6.61
CA THR A 563 -2.41 7.69 -5.89
C THR A 563 -2.03 7.95 -4.44
N ASN A 564 -0.92 7.38 -3.93
CA ASN A 564 -0.51 7.52 -2.53
C ASN A 564 0.14 8.90 -2.23
N SER A 565 -0.57 10.00 -2.51
CA SER A 565 -0.30 11.31 -1.90
C SER A 565 -0.76 11.38 -0.44
N GLU A 566 -1.58 10.42 0.03
CA GLU A 566 -2.00 10.35 1.43
C GLU A 566 -1.06 9.48 2.25
N LYS A 567 -0.29 10.14 3.12
CA LYS A 567 0.22 9.85 4.49
C LYS A 567 0.13 8.45 5.15
N ASN A 568 -0.16 7.35 4.46
CA ASN A 568 -0.23 5.98 5.02
C ASN A 568 0.93 5.08 4.53
N SER A 569 2.07 5.67 4.13
CA SER A 569 3.30 4.89 3.87
C SER A 569 3.90 4.25 5.13
N SER A 570 3.41 4.62 6.33
CA SER A 570 3.84 4.05 7.61
C SER A 570 3.27 2.67 7.94
N GLU A 571 2.31 2.15 7.17
CA GLU A 571 1.59 0.90 7.50
C GLU A 571 1.87 -0.29 6.57
N LEU A 572 2.78 -0.14 5.60
CA LEU A 572 3.10 -1.23 4.67
C LEU A 572 4.09 -2.20 5.32
N MET A 573 3.58 -3.11 6.17
CA MET A 573 4.43 -4.12 6.84
C MET A 573 5.20 -4.98 5.84
N ALA A 574 6.42 -5.40 6.20
CA ALA A 574 7.17 -6.35 5.39
C ALA A 574 6.50 -7.74 5.37
N PHE A 575 6.68 -8.47 4.27
CA PHE A 575 6.47 -9.91 4.32
C PHE A 575 7.59 -10.54 5.15
N SER A 576 7.22 -11.54 5.95
CA SER A 576 8.11 -12.25 6.87
C SER A 576 8.00 -13.73 6.58
N ASP A 577 9.15 -14.39 6.49
CA ASP A 577 9.22 -15.83 6.31
C ASP A 577 9.11 -16.50 7.68
N GLY A 578 8.30 -17.56 7.82
CA GLY A 578 8.17 -18.21 9.13
C GLY A 578 6.97 -19.13 9.27
N PHE A 579 6.69 -19.51 10.52
CA PHE A 579 5.52 -20.29 10.89
C PHE A 579 4.85 -19.72 12.14
N GLY A 580 3.56 -20.01 12.30
CA GLY A 580 2.81 -19.67 13.49
C GLY A 580 1.69 -20.68 13.77
N TYR A 581 1.36 -20.84 15.05
CA TYR A 581 0.16 -21.55 15.48
C TYR A 581 -1.02 -20.57 15.46
N VAL A 582 -2.02 -20.84 14.63
CA VAL A 582 -3.16 -19.95 14.44
C VAL A 582 -4.44 -20.70 14.77
N ASN A 583 -5.09 -20.33 15.87
CA ASN A 583 -6.29 -21.01 16.38
C ASN A 583 -7.56 -20.14 16.29
N THR A 584 -7.42 -18.82 16.11
CA THR A 584 -8.55 -17.90 15.99
C THR A 584 -8.50 -17.10 14.68
N LYS A 585 -9.64 -16.53 14.29
CA LYS A 585 -9.76 -15.68 13.09
C LYS A 585 -8.90 -14.42 13.22
N ASP A 586 -8.89 -13.79 14.39
CA ASP A 586 -8.06 -12.62 14.68
C ASP A 586 -6.56 -12.93 14.62
N GLN A 587 -6.16 -14.11 15.11
CA GLN A 587 -4.78 -14.58 14.99
C GLN A 587 -4.40 -14.79 13.54
N PHE A 588 -5.31 -15.32 12.71
CA PHE A 588 -5.08 -15.46 11.27
C PHE A 588 -4.90 -14.09 10.61
N GLY A 589 -5.81 -13.14 10.90
CA GLY A 589 -5.74 -11.77 10.39
C GLY A 589 -4.41 -11.10 10.71
N SER A 590 -4.01 -11.16 11.99
CA SER A 590 -2.72 -10.63 12.47
C SER A 590 -1.51 -11.32 11.87
N TYR A 591 -1.55 -12.65 11.70
CA TYR A 591 -0.39 -13.40 11.21
C TYR A 591 -0.15 -13.18 9.71
N VAL A 592 -1.24 -13.18 8.93
CA VAL A 592 -1.22 -13.09 7.47
C VAL A 592 -1.14 -11.64 6.98
N TYR A 593 -2.01 -10.77 7.48
CA TYR A 593 -2.12 -9.38 6.99
C TYR A 593 -1.33 -8.39 7.85
N GLY A 594 -0.85 -8.82 9.02
CA GLY A 594 -0.12 -7.99 9.98
C GLY A 594 -1.04 -7.19 10.91
N ASP A 595 -2.35 -7.20 10.67
CA ASP A 595 -3.32 -6.39 11.40
C ASP A 595 -4.57 -7.22 11.74
N LYS A 596 -5.00 -7.11 12.99
CA LYS A 596 -6.18 -7.80 13.55
C LYS A 596 -7.49 -7.28 12.96
N GLY A 597 -7.50 -6.07 12.38
CA GLY A 597 -8.66 -5.48 11.71
C GLY A 597 -9.08 -6.22 10.43
N TYR A 598 -8.18 -6.99 9.82
CA TYR A 598 -8.48 -7.79 8.63
C TYR A 598 -9.22 -9.09 8.98
N THR A 599 -10.45 -9.20 8.48
CA THR A 599 -11.32 -10.36 8.65
C THR A 599 -11.73 -10.92 7.30
N ILE A 600 -11.69 -12.24 7.14
CA ILE A 600 -12.24 -12.91 5.96
C ILE A 600 -13.71 -13.23 6.22
N TRP A 601 -14.57 -12.86 5.28
CA TRP A 601 -16.00 -13.12 5.32
C TRP A 601 -16.39 -14.15 4.29
N LYS A 602 -17.26 -15.08 4.68
CA LYS A 602 -17.81 -16.13 3.83
C LYS A 602 -19.31 -15.92 3.62
N GLY A 603 -19.69 -15.95 2.35
CA GLY A 603 -21.06 -15.80 1.88
C GLY A 603 -21.47 -16.91 0.94
N LYS A 604 -22.58 -16.73 0.21
CA LYS A 604 -23.06 -17.67 -0.81
C LYS A 604 -23.47 -16.92 -2.09
N SER A 605 -23.18 -17.52 -3.24
CA SER A 605 -23.55 -16.98 -4.55
C SER A 605 -24.07 -18.09 -5.46
N GLY A 606 -25.02 -17.79 -6.35
CA GLY A 606 -25.72 -18.75 -7.20
C GLY A 606 -26.85 -19.54 -6.51
N SER A 607 -27.60 -20.30 -7.30
CA SER A 607 -28.75 -21.10 -6.84
C SER A 607 -28.60 -22.60 -7.16
N GLY A 608 -29.28 -23.45 -6.37
CA GLY A 608 -29.29 -24.91 -6.55
C GLY A 608 -27.89 -25.55 -6.51
N THR A 609 -27.62 -26.46 -7.44
CA THR A 609 -26.33 -27.17 -7.58
C THR A 609 -25.18 -26.28 -8.07
N LYS A 610 -25.48 -25.07 -8.55
CA LYS A 610 -24.48 -24.08 -8.99
C LYS A 610 -24.01 -23.15 -7.88
N ALA A 611 -24.57 -23.27 -6.67
CA ALA A 611 -24.20 -22.40 -5.58
C ALA A 611 -22.74 -22.66 -5.10
N ILE A 612 -22.02 -21.59 -4.81
CA ILE A 612 -20.66 -21.61 -4.27
C ILE A 612 -20.59 -20.82 -2.97
N LYS A 613 -19.69 -21.22 -2.06
CA LYS A 613 -19.30 -20.37 -0.94
C LYS A 613 -18.33 -19.32 -1.45
N THR A 614 -18.59 -18.06 -1.14
CA THR A 614 -17.75 -16.92 -1.55
C THR A 614 -16.86 -16.45 -0.41
N LEU A 615 -15.70 -15.86 -0.71
CA LEU A 615 -14.83 -15.24 0.28
C LEU A 615 -14.57 -13.77 -0.07
N GLN A 616 -14.49 -12.90 0.95
CA GLN A 616 -14.12 -11.48 0.86
C GLN A 616 -13.17 -11.13 2.00
N LEU A 617 -12.22 -10.24 1.77
CA LEU A 617 -11.34 -9.70 2.82
C LEU A 617 -11.82 -8.30 3.18
N ILE A 618 -12.09 -8.05 4.46
CA ILE A 618 -12.63 -6.78 4.94
C ILE A 618 -11.76 -6.26 6.09
N ASN A 619 -11.48 -4.97 6.08
CA ASN A 619 -10.91 -4.27 7.24
C ASN A 619 -11.84 -3.11 7.61
N PHE A 620 -12.35 -3.16 8.84
CA PHE A 620 -13.32 -2.20 9.34
C PHE A 620 -12.73 -0.83 9.70
N GLU A 621 -11.40 -0.69 9.77
CA GLU A 621 -10.72 0.62 9.84
C GLU A 621 -10.83 1.40 8.53
N ARG A 622 -11.18 0.71 7.44
CA ARG A 622 -11.49 1.33 6.15
C ARG A 622 -13.00 1.53 6.05
N ASP A 623 -13.40 2.44 5.16
CA ASP A 623 -14.82 2.71 4.95
C ASP A 623 -15.41 1.97 3.74
N SER A 624 -14.59 1.19 3.05
CA SER A 624 -14.98 0.39 1.90
C SER A 624 -14.23 -0.94 1.91
N ASN A 625 -14.64 -1.84 1.02
CA ASN A 625 -13.95 -3.12 0.83
C ASN A 625 -12.59 -2.97 0.11
N ALA A 626 -12.15 -1.74 -0.19
CA ALA A 626 -10.87 -1.51 -0.84
C ALA A 626 -9.71 -2.00 0.04
N THR A 627 -8.95 -2.97 -0.46
CA THR A 627 -7.89 -3.63 0.28
C THR A 627 -6.52 -3.38 -0.36
N ASN A 628 -5.46 -3.46 0.45
CA ASN A 628 -4.08 -3.45 -0.03
C ASN A 628 -3.62 -4.84 -0.51
N PHE A 629 -4.53 -5.83 -0.50
CA PHE A 629 -4.23 -7.21 -0.79
C PHE A 629 -5.02 -7.73 -1.99
N MET A 630 -4.36 -8.51 -2.84
CA MET A 630 -5.02 -9.44 -3.74
C MET A 630 -4.59 -10.84 -3.36
N GLN A 631 -5.48 -11.82 -3.47
CA GLN A 631 -5.13 -13.16 -3.01
C GLN A 631 -5.85 -14.26 -3.76
N LEU A 632 -5.20 -15.43 -3.87
CA LEU A 632 -5.72 -16.61 -4.54
C LEU A 632 -5.57 -17.82 -3.61
N GLY A 633 -6.71 -18.36 -3.17
CA GLY A 633 -6.80 -19.54 -2.32
C GLY A 633 -7.15 -20.81 -3.09
N LEU A 634 -6.40 -21.88 -2.86
CA LEU A 634 -6.63 -23.20 -3.47
C LEU A 634 -6.31 -24.32 -2.47
N THR A 635 -6.91 -25.48 -2.67
CA THR A 635 -6.50 -26.68 -1.91
C THR A 635 -5.20 -27.25 -2.48
N GLU A 636 -4.50 -28.07 -1.70
CA GLU A 636 -3.34 -28.79 -2.22
C GLU A 636 -3.70 -29.70 -3.41
N LEU A 637 -4.89 -30.31 -3.39
CA LEU A 637 -5.38 -31.13 -4.52
C LEU A 637 -5.54 -30.29 -5.79
N ASP A 638 -6.13 -29.09 -5.68
CA ASP A 638 -6.24 -28.18 -6.83
C ASP A 638 -4.87 -27.76 -7.36
N TYR A 639 -3.93 -27.49 -6.46
CA TYR A 639 -2.54 -27.17 -6.82
C TYR A 639 -1.86 -28.34 -7.55
N ASN A 640 -1.99 -29.56 -7.03
CA ASN A 640 -1.40 -30.74 -7.62
C ASN A 640 -1.98 -31.01 -9.01
N ARG A 641 -3.29 -30.79 -9.22
CA ARG A 641 -3.90 -30.90 -10.56
C ARG A 641 -3.21 -29.96 -11.54
N LEU A 642 -2.98 -28.70 -11.13
CA LEU A 642 -2.33 -27.69 -11.97
C LEU A 642 -0.86 -28.00 -12.29
N ILE A 643 -0.10 -28.56 -11.35
CA ILE A 643 1.34 -28.78 -11.52
C ILE A 643 1.67 -30.17 -12.09
N TYR A 644 0.93 -31.19 -11.66
CA TYR A 644 1.24 -32.61 -11.96
C TYR A 644 0.15 -33.31 -12.78
N ASN A 645 -0.98 -32.65 -13.07
CA ASN A 645 -2.17 -33.25 -13.69
C ASN A 645 -2.72 -34.45 -12.89
N ASN A 646 -2.66 -34.37 -11.56
CA ASN A 646 -3.14 -35.38 -10.64
C ASN A 646 -3.51 -34.73 -9.30
N GLU A 647 -4.38 -35.35 -8.50
CA GLU A 647 -4.69 -34.86 -7.14
C GLU A 647 -3.51 -35.05 -6.17
N GLU A 648 -2.63 -35.99 -6.46
CA GLU A 648 -1.40 -36.25 -5.70
C GLU A 648 -0.17 -35.67 -6.41
N LYS A 649 0.87 -35.38 -5.62
CA LYS A 649 2.17 -35.00 -6.15
C LYS A 649 2.84 -36.19 -6.85
N ILE A 650 3.19 -36.01 -8.13
CA ILE A 650 3.90 -37.02 -8.93
C ILE A 650 5.25 -36.46 -9.37
N GLU A 651 6.35 -36.95 -8.76
CA GLU A 651 7.71 -36.45 -9.01
C GLU A 651 8.15 -36.52 -10.50
N GLN A 652 7.62 -37.48 -11.25
CA GLN A 652 7.94 -37.68 -12.68
C GLN A 652 6.81 -37.21 -13.62
N SER A 653 5.93 -36.31 -13.18
CA SER A 653 4.85 -35.82 -14.03
C SER A 653 5.40 -35.18 -15.32
N THR A 654 4.79 -35.54 -16.45
CA THR A 654 5.08 -34.95 -17.76
C THR A 654 4.16 -33.79 -18.10
N HIS A 655 3.27 -33.37 -17.19
CA HIS A 655 2.31 -32.29 -17.44
C HIS A 655 3.01 -30.98 -17.78
N LEU A 656 4.03 -30.62 -16.98
CA LEU A 656 4.92 -29.52 -17.26
C LEU A 656 6.21 -30.04 -17.91
N PRO A 657 6.66 -29.48 -19.04
CA PRO A 657 7.95 -29.81 -19.64
C PRO A 657 9.10 -29.73 -18.62
N LYS A 658 10.14 -30.55 -18.81
CA LYS A 658 11.30 -30.58 -17.89
C LYS A 658 12.03 -29.23 -17.81
N ASN A 659 12.04 -28.49 -18.91
CA ASN A 659 12.63 -27.16 -19.06
C ASN A 659 11.63 -26.00 -18.80
N ALA A 660 10.47 -26.29 -18.20
CA ALA A 660 9.52 -25.24 -17.82
C ALA A 660 10.09 -24.39 -16.68
N THR A 661 10.19 -23.08 -16.90
CA THR A 661 10.64 -22.08 -15.90
C THR A 661 9.64 -20.94 -15.77
N ASN A 662 9.79 -20.09 -14.75
CA ASN A 662 9.00 -18.89 -14.55
C ASN A 662 7.49 -19.18 -14.49
N ILE A 663 7.07 -20.11 -13.63
CA ILE A 663 5.73 -20.71 -13.63
C ILE A 663 4.73 -19.83 -12.85
N PHE A 664 3.71 -19.32 -13.52
CA PHE A 664 2.70 -18.39 -12.99
C PHE A 664 1.30 -18.98 -13.19
N PHE A 665 0.33 -18.52 -12.40
CA PHE A 665 -1.07 -18.83 -12.70
C PHE A 665 -1.52 -18.17 -14.00
N HIS A 666 -2.35 -18.89 -14.75
CA HIS A 666 -3.02 -18.41 -15.95
C HIS A 666 -4.53 -18.47 -15.76
N LEU A 667 -5.19 -17.33 -15.92
CA LEU A 667 -6.64 -17.21 -15.83
C LEU A 667 -7.18 -17.05 -17.24
N ASP A 668 -8.14 -17.90 -17.60
CA ASP A 668 -8.84 -17.84 -18.88
C ASP A 668 -10.35 -17.75 -18.63
N ASP A 669 -10.99 -16.73 -19.21
CA ASP A 669 -12.43 -16.55 -19.23
C ASP A 669 -13.06 -16.77 -20.61
N THR A 670 -12.28 -17.19 -21.61
CA THR A 670 -12.75 -17.44 -22.96
C THR A 670 -13.83 -18.52 -22.98
N GLY A 671 -15.00 -18.19 -23.53
CA GLY A 671 -16.14 -19.11 -23.58
C GLY A 671 -16.81 -19.38 -22.22
N ILE A 672 -16.40 -18.70 -21.15
CA ILE A 672 -17.07 -18.76 -19.84
C ILE A 672 -18.16 -17.70 -19.78
N ILE A 673 -19.40 -18.14 -19.59
CA ILE A 673 -20.53 -17.24 -19.31
C ILE A 673 -20.32 -16.68 -17.89
N GLN A 674 -20.01 -15.38 -17.82
CA GLN A 674 -19.85 -14.67 -16.55
C GLN A 674 -21.17 -14.62 -15.79
N ASN A 675 -21.10 -14.81 -14.48
CA ASN A 675 -22.26 -14.67 -13.61
C ASN A 675 -22.33 -13.22 -13.13
N SER A 676 -23.52 -12.65 -13.03
CA SER A 676 -23.71 -11.28 -12.51
C SER A 676 -23.23 -11.13 -11.06
N GLU A 677 -23.16 -12.23 -10.31
CA GLU A 677 -22.82 -12.26 -8.90
C GLU A 677 -21.38 -12.64 -8.57
N TYR A 678 -20.64 -13.21 -9.52
CA TYR A 678 -19.25 -13.62 -9.37
C TYR A 678 -18.59 -13.77 -10.74
N LYS A 679 -17.30 -13.46 -10.81
CA LYS A 679 -16.48 -13.78 -11.98
C LYS A 679 -15.91 -15.18 -11.84
N LYS A 680 -15.88 -15.93 -12.94
CA LYS A 680 -15.35 -17.30 -13.01
C LYS A 680 -14.26 -17.38 -14.07
N TYR A 681 -13.18 -18.06 -13.74
CA TYR A 681 -12.05 -18.30 -14.63
C TYR A 681 -11.66 -19.78 -14.60
N LYS A 682 -11.30 -20.32 -15.75
CA LYS A 682 -10.56 -21.59 -15.84
C LYS A 682 -9.11 -21.29 -15.44
N LEU A 683 -8.59 -22.06 -14.50
CA LEU A 683 -7.24 -21.88 -13.97
C LEU A 683 -6.29 -22.87 -14.63
N GLY A 684 -5.22 -22.35 -15.21
CA GLY A 684 -4.10 -23.11 -15.73
C GLY A 684 -2.78 -22.56 -15.20
N VAL A 685 -1.69 -23.01 -15.82
CA VAL A 685 -0.34 -22.54 -15.50
C VAL A 685 0.35 -22.05 -16.77
N LYS A 686 1.00 -20.90 -16.67
CA LYS A 686 1.78 -20.26 -17.74
C LYS A 686 3.25 -20.27 -17.37
N TYR A 687 4.10 -20.66 -18.30
CA TYR A 687 5.52 -20.91 -18.07
C TYR A 687 6.34 -20.54 -19.31
N LEU A 688 7.65 -20.60 -19.20
CA LEU A 688 8.59 -20.41 -20.31
C LEU A 688 9.20 -21.76 -20.68
N THR A 689 9.26 -22.05 -21.99
CA THR A 689 9.98 -23.19 -22.57
C THR A 689 10.72 -22.72 -23.81
N ASN A 690 12.04 -22.98 -23.88
CA ASN A 690 12.86 -22.59 -25.04
C ASN A 690 12.68 -21.12 -25.47
N ASN A 691 12.60 -20.21 -24.50
CA ASN A 691 12.38 -18.76 -24.67
C ASN A 691 10.98 -18.34 -25.15
N GLU A 692 10.04 -19.27 -25.29
CA GLU A 692 8.65 -18.99 -25.65
C GLU A 692 7.74 -19.12 -24.43
N ILE A 693 6.70 -18.29 -24.39
CA ILE A 693 5.64 -18.37 -23.39
C ILE A 693 4.66 -19.47 -23.82
N ALA A 694 4.45 -20.44 -22.95
CA ALA A 694 3.46 -21.49 -23.12
C ALA A 694 2.53 -21.53 -21.90
N PHE A 695 1.37 -22.15 -22.05
CA PHE A 695 0.46 -22.43 -20.95
C PHE A 695 -0.20 -23.79 -21.14
N THR A 696 -0.65 -24.38 -20.04
CA THR A 696 -1.37 -25.65 -20.03
C THR A 696 -2.49 -25.62 -18.99
N PHE A 697 -3.50 -26.45 -19.21
CA PHE A 697 -4.59 -26.71 -18.28
C PHE A 697 -4.58 -28.19 -17.90
N PRO A 698 -4.96 -28.52 -16.65
CA PRO A 698 -5.15 -29.91 -16.26
C PRO A 698 -6.26 -30.57 -17.10
N THR A 699 -6.23 -31.91 -17.16
CA THR A 699 -7.27 -32.72 -17.79
C THR A 699 -8.62 -32.53 -17.09
N ASP A 700 -8.60 -32.49 -15.75
CA ASP A 700 -9.75 -32.10 -14.94
C ASP A 700 -9.67 -30.61 -14.62
N ASP A 701 -10.57 -29.84 -15.25
CA ASP A 701 -10.58 -28.39 -15.14
C ASP A 701 -10.66 -27.90 -13.68
N VAL A 702 -9.71 -27.05 -13.30
CA VAL A 702 -9.76 -26.28 -12.07
C VAL A 702 -10.35 -24.91 -12.36
N TYR A 703 -11.32 -24.48 -11.55
CA TYR A 703 -11.96 -23.18 -11.68
C TYR A 703 -11.74 -22.35 -10.43
N ILE A 704 -11.50 -21.05 -10.63
CA ILE A 704 -11.48 -20.05 -9.57
C ILE A 704 -12.62 -19.04 -9.74
N TYR A 705 -12.99 -18.45 -8.61
CA TYR A 705 -14.10 -17.54 -8.47
C TYR A 705 -13.65 -16.29 -7.70
N THR A 706 -14.24 -15.15 -8.01
CA THR A 706 -14.09 -13.93 -7.21
C THR A 706 -15.38 -13.10 -7.27
N ILE A 707 -15.67 -12.33 -6.22
CA ILE A 707 -16.83 -11.42 -6.19
C ILE A 707 -16.43 -9.95 -6.10
N ASP A 708 -15.16 -9.65 -5.84
CA ASP A 708 -14.62 -8.30 -5.66
C ASP A 708 -13.35 -8.06 -6.51
N GLY A 709 -12.84 -9.09 -7.19
CA GLY A 709 -11.57 -9.05 -7.92
C GLY A 709 -10.36 -8.85 -7.02
N TYR A 710 -10.48 -9.08 -5.71
CA TYR A 710 -9.39 -9.01 -4.73
C TYR A 710 -9.17 -10.38 -4.08
N TYR A 711 -10.23 -11.14 -3.78
CA TYR A 711 -10.12 -12.51 -3.28
C TYR A 711 -10.58 -13.52 -4.34
N PHE A 712 -9.63 -14.25 -4.90
CA PHE A 712 -9.82 -15.40 -5.78
C PHE A 712 -9.76 -16.69 -4.97
N PHE A 713 -10.61 -17.65 -5.29
CA PHE A 713 -10.63 -18.94 -4.60
C PHE A 713 -11.15 -20.06 -5.48
N THR A 714 -10.66 -21.29 -5.29
CA THR A 714 -11.32 -22.49 -5.81
C THR A 714 -12.55 -22.82 -4.95
N LYS A 715 -13.51 -23.55 -5.52
CA LYS A 715 -14.71 -23.98 -4.79
C LYS A 715 -14.36 -24.82 -3.56
N MET A 716 -13.44 -25.78 -3.69
CA MET A 716 -13.03 -26.63 -2.58
C MET A 716 -12.31 -25.84 -1.48
N TYR A 717 -11.52 -24.82 -1.85
CA TYR A 717 -10.86 -23.97 -0.87
C TYR A 717 -11.87 -23.19 -0.03
N SER A 718 -12.86 -22.53 -0.64
CA SER A 718 -13.84 -21.76 0.12
C SER A 718 -14.76 -22.63 0.99
N GLU A 719 -14.95 -23.89 0.62
CA GLU A 719 -15.67 -24.88 1.42
C GLU A 719 -14.89 -25.31 2.67
N LYS A 720 -13.56 -25.52 2.54
CA LYS A 720 -12.66 -25.99 3.60
C LYS A 720 -12.08 -24.86 4.47
N PHE A 721 -12.11 -23.60 4.02
CA PHE A 721 -11.47 -22.50 4.74
C PHE A 721 -12.12 -22.21 6.10
N GLY A 722 -11.34 -22.41 7.17
CA GLY A 722 -11.81 -22.41 8.56
C GLY A 722 -11.73 -21.07 9.31
N PHE A 723 -11.02 -20.07 8.78
CA PHE A 723 -10.77 -18.79 9.47
C PHE A 723 -11.67 -17.63 9.00
N ALA A 724 -12.87 -17.94 8.49
CA ALA A 724 -13.81 -16.93 8.00
C ALA A 724 -15.00 -16.68 8.95
N GLU A 725 -15.47 -15.45 9.00
CA GLU A 725 -16.77 -15.05 9.56
C GLU A 725 -17.91 -15.32 8.57
N GLU A 726 -19.12 -15.56 9.10
CA GLU A 726 -20.32 -15.81 8.29
C GLU A 726 -21.49 -14.98 8.83
N PHE A 727 -22.27 -14.38 7.93
CA PHE A 727 -23.57 -13.80 8.28
C PHE A 727 -24.59 -14.90 8.58
N GLY A 728 -25.62 -14.60 9.37
CA GLY A 728 -26.77 -15.47 9.57
C GLY A 728 -27.72 -15.45 8.36
N LYS A 729 -28.83 -16.17 8.48
CA LYS A 729 -29.91 -16.08 7.48
C LYS A 729 -30.76 -14.81 7.68
N SER A 730 -30.84 -14.35 8.92
CA SER A 730 -31.54 -13.13 9.30
C SER A 730 -30.68 -11.89 9.14
N THR A 731 -31.33 -10.74 8.97
CA THR A 731 -30.67 -9.43 8.86
C THR A 731 -31.22 -8.39 9.86
N PHE A 732 -30.35 -7.50 10.31
CA PHE A 732 -30.62 -6.39 11.23
C PHE A 732 -30.12 -5.09 10.62
N ASN A 733 -31.03 -4.27 10.09
CA ASN A 733 -30.73 -3.04 9.38
C ASN A 733 -31.03 -1.81 10.24
N PHE A 734 -30.01 -0.99 10.51
CA PHE A 734 -30.14 0.24 11.30
C PHE A 734 -30.63 1.41 10.43
N ARG A 735 -31.49 2.25 10.99
CA ARG A 735 -32.11 3.43 10.36
C ARG A 735 -32.27 4.56 11.38
N THR A 736 -32.35 5.80 10.90
CA THR A 736 -32.81 6.92 11.71
C THR A 736 -34.30 6.81 12.04
N LYS A 737 -34.72 7.52 13.10
CA LYS A 737 -36.14 7.72 13.40
C LYS A 737 -36.73 8.81 12.48
N GLN A 738 -38.05 8.83 12.34
CA GLN A 738 -38.77 9.84 11.54
C GLN A 738 -38.65 11.27 12.13
N ASP A 739 -38.43 11.37 13.44
CA ASP A 739 -38.21 12.63 14.15
C ASP A 739 -36.74 13.08 14.17
N TYR A 740 -35.82 12.38 13.49
CA TYR A 740 -34.42 12.78 13.35
C TYR A 740 -34.31 14.20 12.74
N ARG A 741 -33.45 15.04 13.33
CA ARG A 741 -33.23 16.45 12.95
C ARG A 741 -31.77 16.78 12.68
N GLY A 742 -30.93 15.76 12.49
CA GLY A 742 -29.50 15.96 12.22
C GLY A 742 -28.66 16.18 13.49
N GLU A 743 -29.14 15.71 14.64
CA GLU A 743 -28.52 15.91 15.95
C GLU A 743 -27.30 15.01 16.24
N PHE A 744 -27.06 14.01 15.39
CA PHE A 744 -25.86 13.16 15.32
C PHE A 744 -25.59 12.80 13.86
N GLY A 745 -24.38 12.32 13.51
CA GLY A 745 -24.12 11.87 12.14
C GLY A 745 -24.54 10.42 11.96
N PHE A 746 -25.36 10.11 10.96
CA PHE A 746 -25.69 8.74 10.60
C PHE A 746 -25.90 8.61 9.09
N ASP A 747 -25.28 7.61 8.49
CA ASP A 747 -25.32 7.38 7.05
C ASP A 747 -25.44 5.88 6.74
N TRP A 748 -26.35 5.53 5.84
CA TRP A 748 -26.59 4.15 5.43
C TRP A 748 -26.99 4.10 3.96
N LEU A 749 -26.66 3.01 3.28
CA LEU A 749 -27.10 2.81 1.91
C LEU A 749 -28.61 2.49 1.89
N ARG A 750 -29.41 3.44 1.39
CA ARG A 750 -30.86 3.33 1.24
C ARG A 750 -31.24 2.38 0.11
N ILE A 751 -31.58 1.14 0.48
CA ILE A 751 -32.10 0.11 -0.43
C ILE A 751 -33.48 -0.31 0.06
N GLY A 752 -34.52 -0.16 -0.78
CA GLY A 752 -35.89 -0.60 -0.49
C GLY A 752 -36.55 0.09 0.71
N ASP A 753 -36.07 1.27 1.10
CA ASP A 753 -36.54 1.99 2.30
C ASP A 753 -37.85 2.77 2.06
N VAL A 754 -38.65 2.89 3.13
CA VAL A 754 -39.91 3.67 3.19
C VAL A 754 -39.86 4.79 4.25
N ASN A 755 -38.67 5.17 4.71
CA ASN A 755 -38.46 6.11 5.83
C ASN A 755 -38.57 7.60 5.43
N GLY A 756 -39.38 7.92 4.41
CA GLY A 756 -39.65 9.30 3.95
C GLY A 756 -38.72 9.85 2.88
N GLU A 757 -37.59 9.19 2.61
CA GLU A 757 -36.72 9.43 1.44
C GLU A 757 -36.81 8.27 0.43
N LEU A 758 -36.58 8.57 -0.85
CA LEU A 758 -36.47 7.55 -1.90
C LEU A 758 -35.20 6.70 -1.75
N PRO A 759 -35.23 5.42 -2.18
CA PRO A 759 -34.02 4.60 -2.33
C PRO A 759 -32.96 5.30 -3.19
N TYR A 760 -31.68 5.00 -2.96
CA TYR A 760 -30.59 5.64 -3.71
C TYR A 760 -30.61 5.26 -5.19
N GLU A 761 -30.94 4.02 -5.53
CA GLU A 761 -31.08 3.56 -6.93
C GLU A 761 -32.10 4.41 -7.72
N ASP A 762 -33.20 4.77 -7.05
CA ASP A 762 -34.30 5.55 -7.63
C ASP A 762 -34.04 7.06 -7.64
N SER A 763 -33.09 7.53 -6.82
CA SER A 763 -32.83 8.97 -6.64
C SER A 763 -31.49 9.44 -7.18
N ILE A 764 -30.45 8.61 -7.34
CA ILE A 764 -29.16 9.06 -7.87
C ILE A 764 -29.26 9.37 -9.37
N ILE A 765 -28.65 10.48 -9.82
CA ILE A 765 -28.63 10.89 -11.23
C ILE A 765 -27.27 10.63 -11.87
N SER A 766 -26.18 11.03 -11.21
CA SER A 766 -24.79 10.92 -11.72
C SER A 766 -23.84 11.24 -10.55
N GLY A 767 -22.60 11.63 -10.86
CA GLY A 767 -21.54 11.95 -9.90
C GLY A 767 -20.21 12.18 -10.61
N PHE A 768 -19.19 12.59 -9.85
CA PHE A 768 -17.84 12.72 -10.39
C PHE A 768 -17.23 11.34 -10.66
N GLU A 769 -16.69 11.18 -11.86
CA GLU A 769 -15.86 10.06 -12.26
C GLU A 769 -14.45 10.56 -12.60
N GLU A 770 -13.42 9.77 -12.30
CA GLU A 770 -12.06 10.11 -12.72
C GLU A 770 -11.98 10.26 -14.24
N LYS A 771 -11.03 11.08 -14.70
CA LYS A 771 -11.00 11.59 -16.06
C LYS A 771 -10.74 10.45 -17.07
N GLN A 772 -11.79 9.99 -17.75
CA GLN A 772 -11.71 8.91 -18.74
C GLN A 772 -11.79 9.41 -20.18
N TRP A 773 -11.07 8.77 -21.10
CA TRP A 773 -11.13 9.07 -22.53
C TRP A 773 -12.19 8.20 -23.21
N ASN A 774 -13.21 8.81 -23.80
CA ASN A 774 -14.31 8.09 -24.45
C ASN A 774 -14.21 8.01 -25.99
N GLY A 775 -13.05 8.32 -26.56
CA GLY A 775 -12.85 8.36 -28.02
C GLY A 775 -13.11 9.72 -28.67
N THR A 776 -13.83 10.62 -28.00
CA THR A 776 -14.19 11.95 -28.55
C THR A 776 -13.85 13.13 -27.62
N GLY A 777 -13.52 12.84 -26.36
CA GLY A 777 -13.12 13.81 -25.36
C GLY A 777 -12.91 13.14 -24.01
N TRP A 778 -12.59 13.97 -23.02
CA TRP A 778 -12.45 13.55 -21.64
C TRP A 778 -13.81 13.65 -20.92
N ASN A 779 -14.21 12.57 -20.27
CA ASN A 779 -15.40 12.47 -19.44
C ASN A 779 -14.99 12.50 -17.96
N THR A 780 -15.74 13.22 -17.14
CA THR A 780 -15.52 13.32 -15.68
C THR A 780 -16.82 13.07 -14.89
N GLN A 781 -17.82 12.47 -15.54
CA GLN A 781 -19.12 12.16 -14.97
C GLN A 781 -19.55 10.75 -15.36
N PHE A 782 -20.23 10.03 -14.47
CA PHE A 782 -20.75 8.69 -14.80
C PHE A 782 -21.69 8.74 -16.01
N ASP A 783 -21.51 7.81 -16.95
CA ASP A 783 -22.30 7.74 -18.19
C ASP A 783 -23.77 7.37 -17.90
N SER A 784 -24.04 6.74 -16.76
CA SER A 784 -25.40 6.34 -16.38
C SER A 784 -25.68 6.34 -14.87
N ARG A 785 -26.98 6.38 -14.53
CA ARG A 785 -27.47 6.25 -13.14
C ARG A 785 -27.04 4.93 -12.48
N PRO A 786 -27.15 3.75 -13.14
CA PRO A 786 -26.65 2.50 -12.58
C PRO A 786 -25.16 2.53 -12.25
N GLU A 787 -24.31 3.11 -13.11
CA GLU A 787 -22.87 3.24 -12.83
C GLU A 787 -22.59 4.10 -11.61
N ALA A 788 -23.26 5.26 -11.50
CA ALA A 788 -23.16 6.11 -10.32
C ALA A 788 -23.62 5.38 -9.04
N PHE A 789 -24.67 4.56 -9.14
CA PHE A 789 -25.15 3.74 -8.01
C PHE A 789 -24.15 2.64 -7.64
N GLU A 790 -23.57 1.94 -8.62
CA GLU A 790 -22.49 0.97 -8.38
C GLU A 790 -21.28 1.63 -7.72
N ALA A 791 -20.92 2.85 -8.13
CA ALA A 791 -19.87 3.63 -7.48
C ALA A 791 -20.25 4.01 -6.03
N LEU A 792 -21.49 4.44 -5.77
CA LEU A 792 -21.97 4.74 -4.42
C LEU A 792 -21.94 3.51 -3.51
N LYS A 793 -22.31 2.32 -4.01
CA LYS A 793 -22.25 1.06 -3.24
C LYS A 793 -20.84 0.74 -2.75
N LYS A 794 -19.80 1.18 -3.46
CA LYS A 794 -18.39 1.02 -3.08
C LYS A 794 -17.96 1.95 -1.93
N GLU A 795 -18.73 2.99 -1.61
CA GLU A 795 -18.47 3.89 -0.45
C GLU A 795 -18.79 3.28 0.90
N TYR A 796 -19.49 2.14 0.88
CA TYR A 796 -19.91 1.38 2.04
C TYR A 796 -19.20 0.03 2.08
N ILE A 797 -18.86 -0.41 3.28
CA ILE A 797 -18.46 -1.80 3.51
C ILE A 797 -19.66 -2.68 3.16
N ASN A 798 -19.44 -3.63 2.27
CA ASN A 798 -20.50 -4.51 1.79
C ASN A 798 -20.12 -5.98 1.99
N ILE A 799 -21.04 -6.77 2.53
CA ILE A 799 -20.76 -8.14 2.97
C ILE A 799 -21.77 -9.07 2.33
N LYS A 800 -21.30 -10.06 1.56
CA LYS A 800 -22.19 -11.04 0.95
C LYS A 800 -22.70 -12.02 2.01
N THR A 801 -24.02 -12.14 2.12
CA THR A 801 -24.66 -13.02 3.11
C THR A 801 -24.85 -14.45 2.56
N PRO A 802 -25.18 -15.45 3.39
CA PRO A 802 -25.41 -16.83 2.93
C PRO A 802 -26.79 -17.09 2.32
N VAL A 803 -27.72 -16.12 2.37
CA VAL A 803 -29.11 -16.30 1.90
C VAL A 803 -29.40 -15.37 0.73
N GLY A 804 -29.77 -15.96 -0.42
CA GLY A 804 -30.59 -15.27 -1.43
C GLY A 804 -29.96 -14.11 -2.21
N GLN A 805 -28.65 -14.07 -2.46
CA GLN A 805 -27.97 -12.97 -3.16
C GLN A 805 -27.95 -11.63 -2.39
N GLU A 806 -28.35 -11.60 -1.11
CA GLU A 806 -28.40 -10.36 -0.33
C GLU A 806 -27.00 -9.89 0.10
N ILE A 807 -26.72 -8.61 -0.14
CA ILE A 807 -25.52 -7.91 0.33
C ILE A 807 -25.92 -7.03 1.51
N TYR A 808 -25.21 -7.16 2.63
CA TYR A 808 -25.35 -6.29 3.78
C TYR A 808 -24.43 -5.09 3.65
N TYR A 809 -24.98 -3.87 3.69
CA TYR A 809 -24.22 -2.62 3.68
C TYR A 809 -24.12 -2.05 5.08
N VAL A 810 -22.89 -1.86 5.57
CA VAL A 810 -22.64 -1.44 6.96
C VAL A 810 -22.90 0.07 7.09
N PRO A 811 -23.83 0.51 7.95
CA PRO A 811 -24.07 1.92 8.26
C PRO A 811 -22.98 2.52 9.16
N PHE A 812 -22.87 3.84 9.12
CA PHE A 812 -21.95 4.65 9.92
C PHE A 812 -22.69 5.49 10.97
N LEU A 813 -22.13 5.60 12.17
CA LEU A 813 -22.62 6.44 13.27
C LEU A 813 -21.49 7.33 13.82
N ASN A 814 -21.78 8.63 13.95
CA ASN A 814 -20.97 9.60 14.66
C ASN A 814 -21.70 10.03 15.94
N ILE A 815 -21.10 9.73 17.08
CA ILE A 815 -21.66 10.01 18.42
C ILE A 815 -20.56 10.54 19.34
N TYR A 816 -20.92 11.44 20.26
CA TYR A 816 -19.97 12.13 21.12
C TYR A 816 -19.85 11.50 22.53
N PRO A 817 -18.73 11.69 23.23
CA PRO A 817 -18.62 11.28 24.62
C PRO A 817 -19.43 12.21 25.56
N PRO A 818 -19.81 11.77 26.78
CA PRO A 818 -20.70 12.51 27.67
C PRO A 818 -20.20 13.90 28.10
N ASP A 819 -18.89 14.10 28.17
CA ASP A 819 -18.25 15.36 28.55
C ASP A 819 -18.35 16.44 27.45
N ALA A 820 -18.66 16.06 26.20
CA ALA A 820 -18.88 17.00 25.10
C ALA A 820 -20.25 17.72 25.17
N ILE A 821 -21.19 17.23 26.00
CA ILE A 821 -22.59 17.72 26.06
C ILE A 821 -22.73 19.04 26.84
N VAL A 822 -21.65 19.56 27.43
CA VAL A 822 -21.67 20.86 28.14
C VAL A 822 -21.85 22.08 27.21
N ALA A 823 -21.86 21.86 25.89
CA ALA A 823 -22.06 22.86 24.85
C ALA A 823 -23.54 23.21 24.60
N THR A 824 -23.81 24.41 24.06
CA THR A 824 -25.14 24.78 23.52
C THR A 824 -24.99 25.27 22.07
N PRO A 825 -25.65 24.62 21.08
CA PRO A 825 -26.40 23.38 21.20
C PRO A 825 -25.47 22.22 21.55
N ALA A 826 -25.95 21.27 22.35
CA ALA A 826 -25.14 20.14 22.77
C ALA A 826 -25.10 19.07 21.67
N PRO A 827 -23.94 18.44 21.40
CA PRO A 827 -23.93 17.17 20.68
C PRO A 827 -24.57 16.09 21.56
N VAL A 828 -24.97 14.97 20.96
CA VAL A 828 -25.57 13.86 21.70
C VAL A 828 -24.55 12.76 22.00
N SER A 829 -24.60 12.21 23.21
CA SER A 829 -23.87 10.99 23.60
C SER A 829 -24.72 9.75 23.63
N THR A 830 -26.04 9.89 23.45
CA THR A 830 -26.99 8.79 23.43
C THR A 830 -27.90 8.98 22.24
N VAL A 831 -28.01 7.95 21.41
CA VAL A 831 -28.87 7.95 20.21
C VAL A 831 -29.83 6.79 20.27
N THR A 832 -31.05 6.99 19.77
CA THR A 832 -32.02 5.92 19.55
C THR A 832 -32.23 5.76 18.06
N LEU A 833 -31.87 4.58 17.54
CA LEU A 833 -32.05 4.20 16.14
C LEU A 833 -33.25 3.28 16.00
N LYS A 834 -33.85 3.30 14.82
CA LYS A 834 -34.82 2.31 14.38
C LYS A 834 -34.09 1.13 13.74
N VAL A 835 -34.60 -0.07 13.96
CA VAL A 835 -34.13 -1.28 13.32
C VAL A 835 -35.25 -1.90 12.50
N VAL A 836 -34.87 -2.37 11.30
CA VAL A 836 -35.67 -3.26 10.47
C VAL A 836 -35.00 -4.64 10.51
N ALA A 837 -35.68 -5.59 11.12
CA ALA A 837 -35.19 -6.96 11.29
C ALA A 837 -35.98 -7.92 10.39
N ASP A 838 -35.29 -8.71 9.58
CA ASP A 838 -35.89 -9.78 8.79
C ASP A 838 -35.42 -11.12 9.36
N ILE A 839 -36.28 -11.77 10.13
CA ILE A 839 -35.98 -13.01 10.84
C ILE A 839 -36.40 -14.21 9.99
N LYS A 840 -35.43 -15.03 9.60
CA LYS A 840 -35.63 -16.22 8.77
C LYS A 840 -35.67 -17.52 9.56
N GLU A 841 -34.96 -17.59 10.68
CA GLU A 841 -35.00 -18.73 11.61
C GLU A 841 -36.34 -18.78 12.36
N ASP A 842 -36.80 -19.99 12.73
CA ASP A 842 -38.08 -20.17 13.41
C ASP A 842 -38.10 -19.56 14.81
N SER A 843 -36.94 -19.56 15.48
CA SER A 843 -36.71 -18.92 16.77
C SER A 843 -35.26 -18.44 16.85
N LEU A 844 -35.08 -17.17 17.21
CA LEU A 844 -33.77 -16.53 17.28
C LEU A 844 -33.64 -15.68 18.54
N ASN A 845 -32.61 -15.95 19.36
CA ASN A 845 -32.23 -15.06 20.46
C ASN A 845 -31.20 -14.04 19.96
N ILE A 846 -31.30 -12.79 20.41
CA ILE A 846 -30.42 -11.71 19.96
C ILE A 846 -29.58 -11.20 21.12
N ARG A 847 -28.27 -11.05 20.87
CA ARG A 847 -27.34 -10.32 21.73
C ARG A 847 -26.52 -9.35 20.90
N TYR A 848 -25.91 -8.37 21.56
CA TYR A 848 -24.99 -7.43 20.94
C TYR A 848 -23.57 -7.73 21.42
N ASP A 849 -22.61 -7.70 20.50
CA ASP A 849 -21.19 -7.88 20.76
C ASP A 849 -20.47 -6.55 20.45
N TYR A 850 -19.93 -5.94 21.49
CA TYR A 850 -19.33 -4.60 21.49
C TYR A 850 -18.46 -4.39 22.74
N ASP A 851 -17.60 -3.37 22.74
CA ASP A 851 -16.84 -2.99 23.93
C ASP A 851 -17.74 -2.31 24.96
N THR A 852 -18.10 -3.04 26.02
CA THR A 852 -18.96 -2.55 27.12
C THR A 852 -18.30 -1.46 27.97
N THR A 853 -17.00 -1.23 27.81
CA THR A 853 -16.29 -0.11 28.45
C THR A 853 -16.44 1.19 27.66
N LEU A 854 -16.79 1.10 26.37
CA LEU A 854 -17.00 2.23 25.46
C LEU A 854 -18.48 2.55 25.27
N PHE A 855 -19.35 1.54 25.24
CA PHE A 855 -20.76 1.73 24.93
C PHE A 855 -21.68 1.07 25.95
N LEU A 856 -22.91 1.56 26.02
CA LEU A 856 -24.05 0.84 26.57
C LEU A 856 -25.10 0.71 25.48
N VAL A 857 -25.44 -0.53 25.13
CA VAL A 857 -26.46 -0.83 24.12
C VAL A 857 -27.67 -1.47 24.79
N SER A 858 -28.85 -0.90 24.57
CA SER A 858 -30.11 -1.44 25.06
C SER A 858 -31.13 -1.50 23.93
N SER A 859 -31.95 -2.55 23.91
CA SER A 859 -33.05 -2.69 22.95
C SER A 859 -34.23 -3.40 23.58
N SER A 860 -35.41 -3.17 23.03
CA SER A 860 -36.63 -3.87 23.43
C SER A 860 -36.62 -5.37 23.10
N LEU A 861 -35.63 -5.84 22.33
CA LEU A 861 -35.51 -7.22 21.86
C LEU A 861 -34.61 -8.12 22.70
N LEU A 862 -33.94 -7.58 23.72
CA LEU A 862 -33.05 -8.37 24.59
C LEU A 862 -33.80 -9.37 25.50
N THR A 863 -35.13 -9.32 25.55
CA THR A 863 -35.96 -10.17 26.41
C THR A 863 -36.71 -11.22 25.60
N GLY A 864 -36.14 -12.43 25.51
CA GLY A 864 -36.78 -13.61 24.90
C GLY A 864 -36.37 -13.90 23.46
N SER A 865 -36.90 -15.00 22.91
CA SER A 865 -36.67 -15.41 21.52
C SER A 865 -37.64 -14.71 20.57
N ILE A 866 -37.15 -14.29 19.41
CA ILE A 866 -37.94 -13.68 18.35
C ILE A 866 -38.29 -14.75 17.33
N GLU A 867 -39.56 -14.79 16.92
CA GLU A 867 -40.04 -15.73 15.91
C GLU A 867 -39.72 -15.24 14.49
N LYS A 868 -39.89 -16.14 13.53
CA LYS A 868 -39.73 -15.82 12.10
C LYS A 868 -40.69 -14.71 11.66
N GLY A 869 -40.17 -13.68 11.00
CA GLY A 869 -40.99 -12.57 10.49
C GLY A 869 -40.19 -11.31 10.19
N ILE A 870 -40.86 -10.32 9.60
CA ILE A 870 -40.29 -8.99 9.37
C ILE A 870 -40.81 -8.06 10.47
N TYR A 871 -39.88 -7.48 11.22
CA TYR A 871 -40.16 -6.56 12.31
C TYR A 871 -39.66 -5.16 11.94
N GLN A 872 -40.56 -4.20 12.07
CA GLN A 872 -40.27 -2.78 11.83
C GLN A 872 -40.54 -2.00 13.11
N ASN A 873 -39.80 -0.92 13.33
CA ASN A 873 -39.94 -0.03 14.51
C ASN A 873 -39.39 -0.63 15.82
N ILE A 874 -38.42 -1.54 15.72
CA ILE A 874 -37.59 -1.89 16.87
C ILE A 874 -36.71 -0.70 17.20
N GLU A 875 -36.67 -0.28 18.45
CA GLU A 875 -35.77 0.77 18.90
C GLU A 875 -34.55 0.18 19.58
N ILE A 876 -33.37 0.69 19.20
CA ILE A 876 -32.10 0.41 19.85
C ILE A 876 -31.49 1.72 20.33
N THR A 877 -31.14 1.77 21.60
CA THR A 877 -30.44 2.91 22.19
C THR A 877 -28.98 2.56 22.38
N ILE A 878 -28.11 3.44 21.89
CA ILE A 878 -26.65 3.34 21.97
C ILE A 878 -26.17 4.57 22.71
N ALA A 879 -25.55 4.38 23.88
CA ALA A 879 -24.89 5.43 24.63
C ALA A 879 -23.38 5.27 24.56
N CYS A 880 -22.66 6.35 24.23
CA CYS A 880 -21.22 6.46 24.33
C CYS A 880 -20.84 6.80 25.77
N LEU A 881 -19.93 6.03 26.36
CA LEU A 881 -19.52 6.17 27.76
C LEU A 881 -18.22 6.98 27.90
N LYS A 882 -17.32 6.89 26.92
CA LYS A 882 -16.02 7.58 26.89
C LYS A 882 -15.53 7.78 25.47
N GLU A 883 -14.54 8.64 25.32
CA GLU A 883 -13.86 8.94 24.06
C GLU A 883 -12.99 7.74 23.57
N PHE A 884 -12.84 7.58 22.25
CA PHE A 884 -12.01 6.54 21.62
C PHE A 884 -11.37 6.99 20.30
N ASP A 885 -10.17 6.47 19.99
CA ASP A 885 -9.30 6.92 18.90
C ASP A 885 -9.23 5.98 17.68
N GLN A 886 -9.89 4.83 17.73
CA GLN A 886 -10.06 3.89 16.60
C GLN A 886 -11.54 3.61 16.35
N ASP A 887 -11.91 3.34 15.10
CA ASP A 887 -13.31 3.05 14.78
C ASP A 887 -13.78 1.80 15.55
N GLN A 888 -15.05 1.79 15.96
CA GLN A 888 -15.62 0.72 16.76
C GLN A 888 -16.72 0.00 16.00
N ILE A 889 -16.89 -1.29 16.28
CA ILE A 889 -17.91 -2.13 15.65
C ILE A 889 -18.86 -2.67 16.69
N ILE A 890 -20.16 -2.46 16.47
CA ILE A 890 -21.24 -3.10 17.22
C ILE A 890 -21.82 -4.20 16.33
N LYS A 891 -21.65 -5.46 16.72
CA LYS A 891 -22.22 -6.61 16.01
C LYS A 891 -23.52 -7.06 16.68
N VAL A 892 -24.50 -7.44 15.88
CA VAL A 892 -25.72 -8.11 16.33
C VAL A 892 -25.53 -9.60 16.09
N ILE A 893 -25.60 -10.41 17.15
CA ILE A 893 -25.44 -11.86 17.09
C ILE A 893 -26.79 -12.52 17.28
N GLY A 894 -27.20 -13.29 16.27
CA GLY A 894 -28.36 -14.16 16.32
C GLY A 894 -27.96 -15.57 16.74
N THR A 895 -28.63 -16.09 17.77
CA THR A 895 -28.41 -17.43 18.30
C THR A 895 -29.63 -18.29 18.03
N SER A 896 -29.46 -19.32 17.20
CA SER A 896 -30.50 -20.30 16.90
C SER A 896 -30.24 -21.60 17.64
N GLN A 897 -31.28 -22.14 18.30
CA GLN A 897 -31.27 -23.50 18.87
C GLN A 897 -32.08 -24.41 17.95
N LEU A 898 -31.40 -25.38 17.33
CA LEU A 898 -32.06 -26.43 16.57
C LEU A 898 -32.22 -27.69 17.46
N PRO A 899 -33.34 -28.44 17.37
CA PRO A 899 -33.50 -29.67 18.12
C PRO A 899 -32.38 -30.67 17.80
N ASN A 900 -31.61 -31.10 18.80
CA ASN A 900 -30.50 -32.06 18.70
C ASN A 900 -29.24 -31.58 17.95
N GLU A 901 -29.06 -30.27 17.72
CA GLU A 901 -27.81 -29.71 17.17
C GLU A 901 -27.15 -28.73 18.14
N ALA A 902 -25.85 -28.48 17.94
CA ALA A 902 -25.12 -27.46 18.69
C ALA A 902 -25.69 -26.06 18.41
N THR A 903 -25.72 -25.22 19.43
CA THR A 903 -26.12 -23.81 19.31
C THR A 903 -25.30 -23.12 18.22
N LYS A 904 -25.97 -22.49 17.25
CA LYS A 904 -25.30 -21.76 16.17
C LYS A 904 -25.47 -20.26 16.36
N GLU A 905 -24.36 -19.57 16.61
CA GLU A 905 -24.27 -18.11 16.60
C GLU A 905 -23.87 -17.61 15.22
N ASN A 906 -24.59 -16.62 14.69
CA ASN A 906 -24.23 -15.95 13.45
C ASN A 906 -24.37 -14.44 13.59
N ILE A 907 -23.57 -13.69 12.84
CA ILE A 907 -23.68 -12.23 12.77
C ILE A 907 -24.87 -11.89 11.88
N ILE A 908 -25.82 -11.10 12.37
CA ILE A 908 -27.04 -10.73 11.63
C ILE A 908 -27.11 -9.22 11.36
N GLY A 909 -26.25 -8.42 11.98
CA GLY A 909 -26.18 -6.98 11.72
C GLY A 909 -24.86 -6.40 12.23
N ILE A 910 -24.42 -5.30 11.63
CA ILE A 910 -23.17 -4.63 11.96
C ILE A 910 -23.42 -3.12 11.88
N LEU A 911 -22.95 -2.38 12.87
CA LEU A 911 -22.92 -0.92 12.87
C LEU A 911 -21.48 -0.45 13.13
N LYS A 912 -20.98 0.45 12.27
CA LYS A 912 -19.68 1.09 12.46
C LYS A 912 -19.87 2.42 13.18
N VAL A 913 -19.19 2.61 14.31
CA VAL A 913 -19.16 3.86 15.07
C VAL A 913 -17.80 4.52 14.85
N CYS A 914 -17.77 5.69 14.23
CA CYS A 914 -16.52 6.34 13.86
C CYS A 914 -15.78 6.87 15.10
N LYS A 915 -14.45 6.83 15.07
CA LYS A 915 -13.58 7.35 16.12
C LYS A 915 -13.93 8.79 16.49
N ASN A 916 -14.27 9.00 17.75
CA ASN A 916 -14.73 10.29 18.24
C ASN A 916 -13.67 11.05 19.02
N SER A 917 -12.41 10.59 19.06
CA SER A 917 -11.38 11.27 19.83
C SER A 917 -11.12 12.71 19.39
N ARG A 918 -11.00 13.62 20.36
CA ARG A 918 -10.56 15.01 20.13
C ARG A 918 -9.15 15.06 19.54
N LYS A 919 -8.31 14.06 19.82
CA LYS A 919 -6.98 13.94 19.21
C LYS A 919 -7.07 13.73 17.70
N THR A 920 -8.05 12.95 17.25
CA THR A 920 -8.25 12.62 15.83
C THR A 920 -9.23 13.55 15.12
N ASN A 921 -10.03 14.30 15.88
CA ASN A 921 -11.05 15.24 15.40
C ASN A 921 -10.79 16.64 15.98
N ASN A 922 -9.61 17.20 15.66
CA ASN A 922 -9.15 18.50 16.16
C ASN A 922 -9.31 19.63 15.13
N GLU A 923 -10.23 19.47 14.17
CA GLU A 923 -10.50 20.45 13.12
C GLU A 923 -11.03 21.75 13.74
N ASN A 924 -10.36 22.87 13.44
CA ASN A 924 -10.77 24.20 13.90
C ASN A 924 -11.50 24.97 12.80
N LEU A 925 -12.64 25.55 13.16
CA LEU A 925 -13.41 26.45 12.31
C LEU A 925 -13.62 27.77 13.01
N GLU A 926 -12.91 28.79 12.54
CA GLU A 926 -13.08 30.17 12.95
C GLU A 926 -13.98 30.91 11.95
N VAL A 927 -15.11 31.45 12.43
CA VAL A 927 -16.09 32.18 11.64
C VAL A 927 -16.25 33.58 12.22
N VAL A 928 -16.23 34.59 11.37
CA VAL A 928 -16.58 35.97 11.73
C VAL A 928 -17.86 36.39 11.01
N ILE A 929 -18.84 36.85 11.79
CA ILE A 929 -20.08 37.43 11.27
C ILE A 929 -19.92 38.95 11.23
N VAL A 930 -20.11 39.54 10.06
CA VAL A 930 -19.88 40.95 9.79
C VAL A 930 -21.16 41.57 9.25
N LYS A 931 -21.74 42.54 9.97
CA LYS A 931 -22.85 43.34 9.42
C LYS A 931 -22.32 44.31 8.38
N VAL A 932 -23.01 44.39 7.24
CA VAL A 932 -22.72 45.36 6.18
C VAL A 932 -23.80 46.43 6.19
N ILE A 933 -23.41 47.67 6.46
CA ILE A 933 -24.30 48.83 6.42
C ILE A 933 -24.15 49.49 5.05
N THR A 934 -25.27 49.60 4.34
CA THR A 934 -25.35 50.13 2.97
C THR A 934 -26.51 51.10 2.84
N ASP A 935 -26.47 52.01 1.86
CA ASP A 935 -27.56 52.95 1.53
C ASP A 935 -28.22 52.57 0.20
N ILE A 936 -28.65 51.31 0.07
CA ILE A 936 -29.12 50.76 -1.22
C ILE A 936 -30.67 50.79 -1.34
N ASP A 937 -31.39 50.72 -0.22
CA ASP A 937 -32.87 50.53 -0.18
C ASP A 937 -33.67 51.82 0.12
N LYS A 938 -33.06 53.00 0.13
CA LYS A 938 -33.71 54.24 0.61
C LYS A 938 -34.97 54.57 -0.20
N ASN A 939 -36.16 54.29 0.29
CA ASN A 939 -37.37 54.27 -0.55
C ASN A 939 -38.02 55.64 -0.76
N GLY A 940 -37.25 56.71 -1.05
CA GLY A 940 -37.77 57.98 -1.58
C GLY A 940 -38.85 58.70 -0.77
N SER A 941 -39.19 58.27 0.45
CA SER A 941 -40.02 59.05 1.37
C SER A 941 -39.10 59.90 2.22
N GLU A 942 -39.26 61.22 2.09
CA GLU A 942 -38.84 62.18 3.10
C GLU A 942 -39.61 61.87 4.40
N ASP A 943 -39.08 60.97 5.23
CA ASP A 943 -39.55 60.81 6.59
C ASP A 943 -38.35 60.87 7.54
N THR A 944 -38.48 61.75 8.52
CA THR A 944 -37.43 62.27 9.40
C THR A 944 -37.09 61.30 10.54
N ASP A 945 -36.77 60.06 10.21
CA ASP A 945 -36.20 59.09 11.15
C ASP A 945 -34.82 58.61 10.65
N PRO A 946 -33.71 58.82 11.37
CA PRO A 946 -32.40 58.28 11.03
C PRO A 946 -32.33 56.76 11.29
N ALA A 947 -33.38 56.00 10.94
CA ALA A 947 -33.44 54.57 11.13
C ALA A 947 -32.71 53.85 9.99
N TYR A 948 -31.38 53.85 10.12
CA TYR A 948 -30.48 52.95 9.40
C TYR A 948 -31.04 51.51 9.42
N VAL A 949 -31.18 50.86 8.26
CA VAL A 949 -31.49 49.42 8.26
C VAL A 949 -30.19 48.68 8.54
N SER A 950 -29.78 48.62 9.81
CA SER A 950 -28.76 47.68 10.25
C SER A 950 -29.35 46.27 10.10
N PRO A 951 -28.66 45.33 9.44
CA PRO A 951 -29.13 43.96 9.41
C PRO A 951 -29.29 43.45 10.84
N GLU A 952 -30.34 42.68 11.14
CA GLU A 952 -30.33 41.87 12.35
C GLU A 952 -29.17 40.88 12.27
N PHE A 953 -28.48 40.65 13.39
CA PHE A 953 -27.51 39.54 13.43
C PHE A 953 -28.26 38.24 13.18
N MET A 954 -27.58 37.27 12.59
CA MET A 954 -28.15 35.92 12.45
C MET A 954 -28.63 35.41 13.80
N GLY A 955 -29.83 34.82 13.79
CA GLY A 955 -30.50 34.34 14.98
C GLY A 955 -29.75 33.20 15.65
N ILE A 956 -30.09 32.93 16.91
CA ILE A 956 -29.53 31.78 17.63
C ILE A 956 -29.81 30.46 16.90
N ASP A 957 -30.98 30.34 16.26
CA ASP A 957 -31.39 29.15 15.52
C ASP A 957 -30.51 28.88 14.28
N GLU A 958 -30.16 29.92 13.52
CA GLU A 958 -29.26 29.79 12.35
C GLU A 958 -27.88 29.27 12.76
N LYS A 959 -27.33 29.82 13.85
CA LYS A 959 -26.04 29.39 14.41
C LYS A 959 -26.10 27.98 14.97
N ASN A 960 -27.18 27.66 15.67
CA ASN A 960 -27.40 26.32 16.23
C ASN A 960 -27.51 25.27 15.13
N GLN A 961 -28.16 25.59 14.00
CA GLN A 961 -28.18 24.68 12.86
C GLN A 961 -26.77 24.45 12.31
N LEU A 962 -26.00 25.51 12.05
CA LEU A 962 -24.63 25.36 11.55
C LEU A 962 -23.80 24.43 12.47
N ILE A 963 -23.87 24.66 13.77
CA ILE A 963 -23.17 23.83 14.77
C ILE A 963 -23.66 22.37 14.71
N SER A 964 -24.98 22.15 14.68
CA SER A 964 -25.56 20.80 14.63
C SER A 964 -25.19 20.06 13.36
N THR A 965 -25.17 20.74 12.21
CA THR A 965 -24.70 20.17 10.94
C THR A 965 -23.23 19.77 11.01
N LEU A 966 -22.37 20.57 11.64
CA LEU A 966 -20.95 20.25 11.83
C LEU A 966 -20.75 19.07 12.80
N TYR A 967 -21.62 18.90 13.80
CA TYR A 967 -21.57 17.75 14.71
C TYR A 967 -21.77 16.41 14.00
N GLN A 968 -22.52 16.38 12.89
CA GLN A 968 -22.65 15.17 12.09
C GLN A 968 -21.31 14.69 11.53
N SER A 969 -20.31 15.57 11.46
CA SER A 969 -18.95 15.27 11.02
C SER A 969 -17.95 15.16 12.17
N LEU A 970 -18.38 15.03 13.44
CA LEU A 970 -17.50 14.99 14.63
C LEU A 970 -16.64 16.25 14.84
N ILE A 971 -17.04 17.42 14.31
CA ILE A 971 -16.34 18.68 14.58
C ILE A 971 -16.79 19.20 15.95
N TYR A 972 -15.86 19.30 16.90
CA TYR A 972 -16.16 19.64 18.30
C TYR A 972 -16.55 21.11 18.49
N LYS A 973 -17.43 21.39 19.45
CA LYS A 973 -17.94 22.75 19.70
C LYS A 973 -16.84 23.73 20.07
N GLU A 974 -15.93 23.28 20.94
CA GLU A 974 -14.77 24.03 21.40
C GLU A 974 -13.85 24.47 20.26
N ASN A 975 -13.90 23.77 19.12
CA ASN A 975 -13.14 24.10 17.92
C ASN A 975 -13.94 24.97 16.92
N ILE A 976 -15.21 25.27 17.22
CA ILE A 976 -16.09 26.12 16.40
C ILE A 976 -16.25 27.47 17.10
N ASN A 977 -15.45 28.45 16.67
CA ASN A 977 -15.52 29.82 17.15
C ASN A 977 -16.32 30.69 16.19
N ILE A 978 -17.44 31.25 16.65
CA ILE A 978 -18.28 32.17 15.86
C ILE A 978 -18.25 33.55 16.53
N SER A 979 -17.39 34.40 16.01
CA SER A 979 -17.22 35.79 16.46
C SER A 979 -18.12 36.74 15.69
N THR A 980 -18.39 37.92 16.27
CA THR A 980 -19.05 39.03 15.58
C THR A 980 -18.09 40.20 15.47
N ALA A 981 -17.83 40.68 14.26
CA ALA A 981 -17.05 41.88 14.04
C ALA A 981 -17.89 43.15 14.26
N SER A 982 -17.21 44.28 14.42
CA SER A 982 -17.84 45.59 14.30
C SER A 982 -18.45 45.75 12.90
N PRO A 983 -19.63 46.37 12.76
CA PRO A 983 -20.25 46.57 11.46
C PRO A 983 -19.35 47.31 10.46
N LEU A 984 -19.30 46.83 9.22
CA LEU A 984 -18.65 47.53 8.12
C LEU A 984 -19.61 48.56 7.53
N ASN A 985 -19.28 49.83 7.73
CA ASN A 985 -19.99 50.93 7.09
C ASN A 985 -19.47 51.12 5.65
N MET A 986 -20.25 50.67 4.68
CA MET A 986 -19.94 50.80 3.26
C MET A 986 -20.58 52.04 2.61
N MET A 987 -21.29 52.87 3.37
CA MET A 987 -21.93 54.09 2.86
C MET A 987 -20.91 55.12 2.34
N GLY A 988 -19.62 55.02 2.70
CA GLY A 988 -18.56 55.85 2.14
C GLY A 988 -18.23 55.54 0.66
N PHE A 989 -18.62 54.35 0.20
CA PHE A 989 -18.28 53.84 -1.11
C PHE A 989 -19.44 54.06 -2.09
N PRO A 990 -19.25 54.83 -3.17
CA PRO A 990 -20.26 55.09 -4.21
C PRO A 990 -21.09 53.87 -4.66
N LYS A 991 -20.44 52.70 -4.72
CA LYS A 991 -21.04 51.42 -5.12
C LYS A 991 -22.10 50.84 -4.16
N PHE A 992 -22.21 51.35 -2.93
CA PHE A 992 -23.19 50.91 -1.93
C PHE A 992 -24.20 52.02 -1.57
N ARG A 993 -24.47 52.96 -2.51
CA ARG A 993 -25.41 54.10 -2.37
C ARG A 993 -26.51 54.12 -3.43
N LYS A 994 -27.65 54.73 -3.11
CA LYS A 994 -28.80 54.87 -4.01
C LYS A 994 -28.65 55.97 -5.09
N ASP A 995 -28.02 57.10 -4.78
CA ASP A 995 -28.18 58.34 -5.57
C ASP A 995 -27.11 58.61 -6.64
N GLU A 996 -26.13 57.71 -6.83
CA GLU A 996 -25.15 57.84 -7.92
C GLU A 996 -25.60 57.00 -9.13
N ALA A 997 -25.81 57.67 -10.27
CA ALA A 997 -26.54 57.14 -11.44
C ALA A 997 -25.80 56.08 -12.26
N ASP A 998 -24.62 55.61 -11.83
CA ASP A 998 -23.71 54.84 -12.69
C ASP A 998 -22.99 53.67 -12.00
N THR A 999 -23.40 53.25 -10.80
CA THR A 999 -22.70 52.18 -10.09
C THR A 999 -23.31 50.80 -10.37
N TYR A 1000 -22.50 49.96 -11.03
CA TYR A 1000 -22.74 48.56 -11.45
C TYR A 1000 -23.44 47.66 -10.40
N TYR A 1001 -23.18 47.88 -9.10
CA TYR A 1001 -23.75 47.11 -7.99
C TYR A 1001 -25.19 47.49 -7.60
N LYS A 1002 -25.66 48.69 -7.95
CA LYS A 1002 -27.02 49.20 -7.66
C LYS A 1002 -28.13 48.37 -8.31
N LYS A 1003 -27.86 47.78 -9.47
CA LYS A 1003 -28.83 46.92 -10.21
C LYS A 1003 -29.08 45.56 -9.57
N VAL A 1004 -28.22 45.11 -8.65
CA VAL A 1004 -28.19 43.74 -8.11
C VAL A 1004 -29.07 43.58 -6.87
N ILE A 1005 -29.38 44.67 -6.17
CA ILE A 1005 -29.90 44.62 -4.79
C ILE A 1005 -31.29 45.27 -4.63
N ALA A 1006 -31.68 46.21 -5.51
CA ALA A 1006 -32.93 46.96 -5.38
C ALA A 1006 -34.01 46.41 -6.34
N GLY A 1007 -35.00 45.70 -5.81
CA GLY A 1007 -36.13 45.18 -6.56
C GLY A 1007 -37.14 46.25 -6.98
N GLY A 1008 -37.14 46.62 -8.25
CA GLY A 1008 -38.24 47.29 -8.94
C GLY A 1008 -38.30 46.78 -10.38
N LYS A 1009 -39.36 46.04 -10.72
CA LYS A 1009 -39.53 45.31 -11.99
C LYS A 1009 -39.10 46.12 -13.23
N SER A 1010 -38.42 45.41 -14.14
CA SER A 1010 -38.04 45.73 -15.54
C SER A 1010 -36.66 46.38 -15.76
N ALA A 1011 -35.63 45.54 -15.93
CA ALA A 1011 -34.56 45.62 -16.95
C ALA A 1011 -33.28 44.88 -16.47
N GLU A 1012 -33.06 43.69 -17.04
CA GLU A 1012 -31.78 42.99 -17.29
C GLU A 1012 -30.67 43.09 -16.24
N ILE A 1013 -30.56 41.99 -15.49
CA ILE A 1013 -29.55 41.64 -14.48
C ILE A 1013 -28.48 40.82 -15.19
N GLU A 1014 -27.21 41.23 -15.15
CA GLU A 1014 -26.12 40.32 -15.51
C GLU A 1014 -24.82 40.59 -14.72
N TYR A 1015 -24.19 39.48 -14.31
CA TYR A 1015 -22.75 39.26 -14.14
C TYR A 1015 -22.00 39.54 -12.81
N LEU A 1016 -22.54 40.25 -11.81
CA LEU A 1016 -21.69 40.67 -10.68
C LEU A 1016 -21.56 39.74 -9.47
N LEU A 1017 -22.61 38.99 -9.13
CA LEU A 1017 -22.60 38.06 -8.01
C LEU A 1017 -21.90 36.74 -8.35
N ASP A 1018 -21.69 36.46 -9.64
CA ASP A 1018 -20.94 35.30 -10.12
C ASP A 1018 -19.42 35.44 -9.95
N ASP A 1019 -18.88 36.67 -9.91
CA ASP A 1019 -17.43 36.90 -9.84
C ASP A 1019 -16.91 37.20 -8.40
N GLY A 1020 -17.80 37.20 -7.40
CA GLY A 1020 -17.40 37.35 -5.99
C GLY A 1020 -16.78 38.72 -5.60
N ARG A 1021 -16.86 39.72 -6.48
CA ARG A 1021 -16.21 41.04 -6.32
C ARG A 1021 -16.72 41.84 -5.12
N ILE A 1022 -18.01 41.73 -4.79
CA ILE A 1022 -18.58 42.38 -3.59
C ILE A 1022 -17.90 41.84 -2.34
N GLN A 1023 -17.77 40.52 -2.23
CA GLN A 1023 -17.10 39.91 -1.10
C GLN A 1023 -15.61 40.29 -1.08
N ASP A 1024 -14.93 40.45 -2.22
CA ASP A 1024 -13.53 40.94 -2.25
C ASP A 1024 -13.39 42.36 -1.69
N ASP A 1025 -14.27 43.26 -2.09
CA ASP A 1025 -14.31 44.62 -1.57
C ASP A 1025 -14.53 44.64 -0.04
N LEU A 1026 -15.44 43.78 0.45
CA LEU A 1026 -15.73 43.65 1.88
C LEU A 1026 -14.59 42.99 2.65
N ILE A 1027 -13.91 42.01 2.06
CA ILE A 1027 -12.73 41.37 2.65
C ILE A 1027 -11.60 42.39 2.77
N ALA A 1028 -11.34 43.17 1.72
CA ALA A 1028 -10.33 44.23 1.75
C ALA A 1028 -10.64 45.29 2.81
N GLU A 1029 -11.90 45.71 2.92
CA GLU A 1029 -12.33 46.67 3.93
C GLU A 1029 -12.29 46.09 5.36
N LEU A 1030 -12.66 44.82 5.52
CA LEU A 1030 -12.54 44.12 6.80
C LEU A 1030 -11.07 44.02 7.22
N HIS A 1031 -10.18 43.63 6.31
CA HIS A 1031 -8.74 43.59 6.55
C HIS A 1031 -8.19 44.96 6.98
N ALA A 1032 -8.60 46.03 6.29
CA ALA A 1032 -8.14 47.39 6.60
C ALA A 1032 -8.59 47.89 7.98
N LYS A 1033 -9.77 47.45 8.47
CA LYS A 1033 -10.36 47.94 9.73
C LYS A 1033 -10.21 46.99 10.91
N GLN A 1034 -10.19 45.68 10.66
CA GLN A 1034 -10.25 44.60 11.64
C GLN A 1034 -9.41 43.38 11.14
N PRO A 1035 -8.09 43.55 10.95
CA PRO A 1035 -7.19 42.53 10.39
C PRO A 1035 -7.08 41.25 11.24
N GLU A 1036 -7.50 41.28 12.51
CA GLU A 1036 -7.56 40.11 13.38
C GLU A 1036 -8.42 38.97 12.82
N TYR A 1037 -9.32 39.25 11.87
CA TYR A 1037 -10.18 38.26 11.22
C TYR A 1037 -9.68 37.77 9.85
N ASP A 1038 -8.44 38.06 9.46
CA ASP A 1038 -7.89 37.70 8.15
C ASP A 1038 -7.90 36.19 7.88
N ASN A 1039 -7.73 35.35 8.92
CA ASN A 1039 -7.73 33.89 8.78
C ASN A 1039 -9.12 33.24 8.99
N TYR A 1040 -10.12 34.04 9.41
CA TYR A 1040 -11.46 33.57 9.70
C TYR A 1040 -12.23 33.33 8.40
N LEU A 1041 -13.23 32.45 8.43
CA LEU A 1041 -14.27 32.41 7.40
C LEU A 1041 -15.19 33.62 7.58
N LYS A 1042 -15.40 34.40 6.52
CA LYS A 1042 -16.20 35.64 6.60
C LYS A 1042 -17.64 35.38 6.20
N VAL A 1043 -18.58 35.77 7.07
CA VAL A 1043 -20.01 35.79 6.79
C VAL A 1043 -20.50 37.23 6.81
N PHE A 1044 -20.74 37.80 5.63
CA PHE A 1044 -21.24 39.17 5.49
C PHE A 1044 -22.76 39.20 5.47
N VAL A 1045 -23.39 39.91 6.40
CA VAL A 1045 -24.85 39.97 6.55
C VAL A 1045 -25.35 41.32 6.05
N PHE A 1046 -26.28 41.29 5.10
CA PHE A 1046 -26.92 42.47 4.53
C PHE A 1046 -28.38 42.59 4.95
N ALA A 1047 -28.88 43.83 5.00
CA ALA A 1047 -30.27 44.15 5.33
C ALA A 1047 -31.19 44.27 4.10
N VAL A 1048 -30.71 43.80 2.94
CA VAL A 1048 -31.35 43.92 1.63
C VAL A 1048 -31.64 42.54 1.04
N ASN A 1049 -32.55 42.46 0.09
CA ASN A 1049 -32.82 41.21 -0.62
C ASN A 1049 -31.70 40.90 -1.62
N GLY A 1050 -31.28 39.64 -1.68
CA GLY A 1050 -30.37 39.15 -2.71
C GLY A 1050 -31.16 38.61 -3.89
N ILE A 1051 -30.67 38.83 -5.11
CA ILE A 1051 -31.30 38.33 -6.33
C ILE A 1051 -30.25 37.57 -7.15
N ASN A 1052 -30.59 36.39 -7.69
CA ASN A 1052 -29.69 35.64 -8.58
C ASN A 1052 -29.77 36.12 -10.04
N ALA A 1053 -28.99 35.52 -10.93
CA ALA A 1053 -28.93 35.87 -12.36
C ALA A 1053 -30.30 35.76 -13.06
N ASP A 1054 -31.16 34.86 -12.59
CA ASP A 1054 -32.49 34.62 -13.14
C ASP A 1054 -33.57 35.57 -12.57
N GLY A 1055 -33.19 36.49 -11.69
CA GLY A 1055 -34.13 37.43 -11.05
C GLY A 1055 -34.90 36.85 -9.86
N PHE A 1056 -34.53 35.66 -9.36
CA PHE A 1056 -35.12 35.06 -8.17
C PHE A 1056 -34.43 35.53 -6.89
N GLU A 1057 -35.23 35.72 -5.86
CA GLU A 1057 -34.76 36.07 -4.52
C GLU A 1057 -33.95 34.92 -3.90
N ILE A 1058 -32.79 35.24 -3.33
CA ILE A 1058 -31.89 34.27 -2.67
C ILE A 1058 -31.62 34.66 -1.20
N GLY A 1059 -31.50 33.65 -0.35
CA GLY A 1059 -31.20 33.84 1.07
C GLY A 1059 -29.72 34.09 1.37
N GLY A 1060 -28.82 33.54 0.58
CA GLY A 1060 -27.38 33.67 0.78
C GLY A 1060 -26.60 33.22 -0.44
N ARG A 1061 -25.29 33.44 -0.41
CA ARG A 1061 -24.36 33.01 -1.47
C ARG A 1061 -22.91 32.98 -1.00
N ALA A 1062 -22.23 31.85 -1.15
CA ALA A 1062 -20.77 31.75 -1.06
C ALA A 1062 -20.09 32.49 -2.23
N LYS A 1063 -18.95 33.16 -1.95
CA LYS A 1063 -18.17 33.86 -2.99
C LYS A 1063 -17.80 32.92 -4.15
N LYS A 1064 -17.28 31.75 -3.78
CA LYS A 1064 -17.04 30.56 -4.61
C LYS A 1064 -16.89 29.37 -3.66
N ILE A 1065 -16.95 28.16 -4.19
CA ILE A 1065 -16.72 26.97 -3.37
C ILE A 1065 -15.27 26.99 -2.84
N GLY A 1066 -15.10 26.75 -1.54
CA GLY A 1066 -13.80 26.81 -0.86
C GLY A 1066 -13.23 28.22 -0.65
N SER A 1067 -14.02 29.28 -0.84
CA SER A 1067 -13.55 30.68 -0.75
C SER A 1067 -13.27 31.17 0.68
N ARG A 1068 -13.75 30.47 1.70
CA ARG A 1068 -13.83 30.94 3.09
C ARG A 1068 -14.57 32.28 3.24
N SER A 1069 -15.55 32.56 2.37
CA SER A 1069 -16.38 33.77 2.42
C SER A 1069 -17.76 33.55 1.81
N CYS A 1070 -18.81 34.01 2.51
CA CYS A 1070 -20.18 34.01 2.03
C CYS A 1070 -20.96 35.27 2.47
N ALA A 1071 -22.07 35.53 1.78
CA ALA A 1071 -22.97 36.64 2.04
C ALA A 1071 -24.37 36.14 2.37
N MET A 1072 -25.01 36.72 3.39
CA MET A 1072 -26.39 36.46 3.83
C MET A 1072 -27.27 37.67 3.53
N TYR A 1073 -28.48 37.43 3.03
CA TYR A 1073 -29.43 38.46 2.63
C TYR A 1073 -30.69 38.47 3.52
N ARG A 1074 -31.53 39.49 3.36
CA ARG A 1074 -32.71 39.73 4.21
C ARG A 1074 -33.75 38.62 4.11
N ALA A 1075 -34.09 38.14 2.92
CA ALA A 1075 -35.13 37.14 2.69
C ALA A 1075 -34.70 35.68 2.92
N ARG A 1076 -33.69 35.45 3.76
CA ARG A 1076 -33.17 34.11 4.00
C ARG A 1076 -34.09 33.28 4.91
N PRO A 1077 -34.37 32.01 4.55
CA PRO A 1077 -35.03 31.09 5.46
C PRO A 1077 -34.18 30.86 6.72
N PRO A 1078 -34.74 30.99 7.94
CA PRO A 1078 -33.96 31.01 9.18
C PRO A 1078 -33.33 29.67 9.59
N LYS A 1079 -33.52 28.59 8.82
CA LYS A 1079 -33.15 27.23 9.28
C LYS A 1079 -32.00 26.54 8.57
N ALA A 1080 -31.65 26.89 7.32
CA ALA A 1080 -30.62 26.13 6.59
C ALA A 1080 -29.58 26.99 5.85
N THR A 1081 -29.91 28.25 5.53
CA THR A 1081 -29.08 29.08 4.65
C THR A 1081 -27.68 29.31 5.19
N LEU A 1082 -27.52 29.69 6.46
CA LEU A 1082 -26.19 29.90 7.04
C LEU A 1082 -25.31 28.64 6.90
N ALA A 1083 -25.85 27.50 7.30
CA ALA A 1083 -25.13 26.24 7.25
C ALA A 1083 -24.75 25.88 5.81
N HIS A 1084 -25.71 25.95 4.88
CA HIS A 1084 -25.50 25.68 3.46
C HIS A 1084 -24.37 26.52 2.85
N GLU A 1085 -24.39 27.84 3.08
CA GLU A 1085 -23.41 28.76 2.50
C GLU A 1085 -22.04 28.67 3.17
N VAL A 1086 -21.98 28.38 4.46
CA VAL A 1086 -20.73 28.11 5.16
C VAL A 1086 -20.11 26.81 4.65
N LEU A 1087 -20.90 25.76 4.44
CA LEU A 1087 -20.45 24.49 3.87
C LEU A 1087 -19.87 24.67 2.46
N HIS A 1088 -20.49 25.49 1.61
CA HIS A 1088 -19.89 25.91 0.33
C HIS A 1088 -18.56 26.65 0.52
N ALA A 1089 -18.51 27.61 1.44
CA ALA A 1089 -17.31 28.38 1.72
C ALA A 1089 -16.15 27.51 2.24
N ILE A 1090 -16.43 26.33 2.80
CA ILE A 1090 -15.45 25.30 3.16
C ILE A 1090 -15.43 24.10 2.21
N GLY A 1091 -15.86 24.29 0.96
CA GLY A 1091 -15.53 23.41 -0.16
C GLY A 1091 -16.53 22.30 -0.50
N LEU A 1092 -17.69 22.23 0.15
CA LEU A 1092 -18.74 21.32 -0.29
C LEU A 1092 -19.45 21.85 -1.54
N TYR A 1093 -19.72 20.93 -2.47
CA TYR A 1093 -20.55 21.18 -3.65
C TYR A 1093 -22.01 20.85 -3.34
N HIS A 1094 -22.90 21.36 -4.18
CA HIS A 1094 -24.27 20.88 -4.19
C HIS A 1094 -24.34 19.38 -4.48
N THR A 1095 -25.32 18.71 -3.89
CA THR A 1095 -25.67 17.32 -4.19
C THR A 1095 -26.59 17.22 -5.40
N HIS A 1096 -26.62 18.23 -6.26
CA HIS A 1096 -27.31 18.22 -7.55
C HIS A 1096 -26.38 18.85 -8.61
N SER A 1097 -26.69 18.62 -9.89
CA SER A 1097 -25.91 19.21 -10.99
C SER A 1097 -26.39 20.64 -11.27
N ASP A 1098 -25.45 21.59 -11.22
CA ASP A 1098 -25.62 22.97 -11.71
C ASP A 1098 -24.93 23.19 -13.07
N GLY A 1099 -24.34 22.13 -13.64
CA GLY A 1099 -23.49 22.17 -14.82
C GLY A 1099 -22.61 20.91 -14.94
N PRO A 1100 -21.57 20.94 -15.79
CA PRO A 1100 -20.61 19.85 -15.94
C PRO A 1100 -19.95 19.49 -14.60
N ILE A 1101 -19.94 18.20 -14.26
CA ILE A 1101 -19.33 17.69 -13.03
C ILE A 1101 -17.84 17.45 -13.28
N VAL A 1102 -16.99 18.33 -12.78
CA VAL A 1102 -15.53 18.30 -13.03
C VAL A 1102 -14.68 18.26 -11.77
N ASN A 1103 -15.30 18.35 -10.59
CA ASN A 1103 -14.60 18.40 -9.30
C ASN A 1103 -14.92 17.14 -8.48
N SER A 1104 -13.87 16.51 -7.93
CA SER A 1104 -13.98 15.29 -7.13
C SER A 1104 -14.79 15.44 -5.84
N ASN A 1105 -14.95 16.67 -5.32
CA ASN A 1105 -15.78 16.95 -4.16
C ASN A 1105 -17.29 16.98 -4.49
N GLN A 1106 -17.69 16.96 -5.78
CA GLN A 1106 -19.07 16.78 -6.23
C GLN A 1106 -19.35 15.31 -6.54
N LYS A 1107 -19.20 14.46 -5.51
CA LYS A 1107 -19.05 13.02 -5.69
C LYS A 1107 -20.28 12.31 -6.25
N TYR A 1108 -21.48 12.63 -5.77
CA TYR A 1108 -22.75 12.08 -6.24
C TYR A 1108 -23.83 13.16 -6.30
N VAL A 1109 -24.63 13.15 -7.35
CA VAL A 1109 -25.69 14.13 -7.58
C VAL A 1109 -27.08 13.50 -7.71
N TYR A 1110 -28.08 14.25 -7.25
CA TYR A 1110 -29.48 13.88 -7.07
C TYR A 1110 -30.39 14.94 -7.69
N PRO A 1111 -31.70 14.65 -7.88
CA PRO A 1111 -32.64 15.58 -8.47
C PRO A 1111 -32.76 16.85 -7.64
N ARG A 1112 -32.67 17.98 -8.33
CA ARG A 1112 -33.04 19.30 -7.83
C ARG A 1112 -34.57 19.44 -7.84
N TYR A 1113 -35.14 20.12 -6.84
CA TYR A 1113 -36.52 20.58 -6.90
C TYR A 1113 -36.66 21.68 -7.96
N ASN A 1114 -37.49 21.43 -8.98
CA ASN A 1114 -37.81 22.37 -10.04
C ASN A 1114 -39.33 22.47 -10.25
N SER A 1115 -39.90 23.66 -10.09
CA SER A 1115 -41.32 23.93 -10.37
C SER A 1115 -41.63 24.21 -11.85
N ASN A 1116 -40.61 24.34 -12.72
CA ASN A 1116 -40.74 24.64 -14.16
C ASN A 1116 -40.07 23.55 -15.01
N ALA A 1117 -40.89 22.66 -15.58
CA ALA A 1117 -40.53 21.44 -16.29
C ALA A 1117 -39.88 21.63 -17.70
N SER A 1118 -39.04 22.65 -17.89
CA SER A 1118 -38.47 22.93 -19.21
C SER A 1118 -37.16 22.20 -19.50
N ASN A 1119 -36.32 21.90 -18.49
CA ASN A 1119 -34.94 21.42 -18.71
C ASN A 1119 -34.47 20.28 -17.77
N GLY A 1120 -35.37 19.45 -17.24
CA GLY A 1120 -34.93 18.29 -16.43
C GLY A 1120 -36.06 17.35 -16.00
N PRO A 1121 -35.74 16.11 -15.59
CA PRO A 1121 -36.73 15.12 -15.16
C PRO A 1121 -37.54 15.62 -13.95
N ILE A 1122 -38.82 15.26 -13.96
CA ILE A 1122 -39.86 15.66 -13.02
C ILE A 1122 -39.47 15.35 -11.56
N VAL A 1123 -39.75 16.31 -10.67
CA VAL A 1123 -39.57 16.26 -9.22
C VAL A 1123 -40.46 15.20 -8.58
N ILE A 1124 -39.89 14.39 -7.68
CA ILE A 1124 -40.64 13.65 -6.65
C ILE A 1124 -40.30 14.31 -5.32
N SER A 1125 -41.27 14.84 -4.58
CA SER A 1125 -41.05 15.25 -3.19
C SER A 1125 -40.50 14.06 -2.40
N GLY A 1126 -39.45 14.23 -1.58
CA GLY A 1126 -38.86 13.09 -0.86
C GLY A 1126 -37.55 12.54 -1.44
N THR A 1127 -36.85 13.22 -2.36
CA THR A 1127 -35.61 12.67 -2.97
C THR A 1127 -34.43 12.60 -2.00
N THR A 1128 -34.18 13.67 -1.25
CA THR A 1128 -33.12 13.74 -0.23
C THR A 1128 -33.41 14.82 0.80
N ASP A 1129 -32.98 14.64 2.04
CA ASP A 1129 -33.00 15.63 3.12
C ASP A 1129 -31.61 16.28 3.36
N ASN A 1130 -30.68 16.08 2.43
CA ASN A 1130 -29.32 16.61 2.51
C ASN A 1130 -29.29 18.15 2.46
N ILE A 1131 -28.47 18.76 3.31
CA ILE A 1131 -28.40 20.22 3.45
C ILE A 1131 -27.87 20.93 2.20
N MET A 1132 -27.07 20.24 1.37
CA MET A 1132 -26.52 20.77 0.12
C MET A 1132 -27.44 20.52 -1.10
N SER A 1133 -28.69 20.11 -0.86
CA SER A 1133 -29.69 19.91 -1.90
C SER A 1133 -30.70 21.06 -1.92
N TYR A 1134 -31.24 21.38 -3.09
CA TYR A 1134 -32.42 22.24 -3.20
C TYR A 1134 -33.65 21.35 -3.34
N THR A 1135 -34.06 20.67 -2.27
CA THR A 1135 -35.29 19.86 -2.23
C THR A 1135 -36.38 20.53 -1.40
N SER A 1136 -37.63 20.06 -1.53
CA SER A 1136 -38.73 20.52 -0.67
C SER A 1136 -38.74 19.84 0.72
N ASN A 1137 -37.75 18.99 1.02
CA ASN A 1137 -37.61 18.31 2.31
C ASN A 1137 -36.87 19.20 3.32
N ALA A 1138 -36.87 18.79 4.60
CA ALA A 1138 -36.03 19.43 5.60
C ALA A 1138 -34.54 19.27 5.24
N GLN A 1139 -33.81 20.36 5.03
CA GLN A 1139 -32.37 20.37 4.71
C GLN A 1139 -31.55 20.18 5.98
N ILE A 1140 -31.44 18.95 6.48
CA ILE A 1140 -30.92 18.65 7.83
C ILE A 1140 -29.73 17.68 7.85
N THR A 1141 -29.52 16.86 6.81
CA THR A 1141 -28.49 15.81 6.85
C THR A 1141 -27.23 16.15 6.05
N THR A 1142 -26.15 15.49 6.42
CA THR A 1142 -24.91 15.36 5.65
C THR A 1142 -24.51 13.89 5.64
N TRP A 1143 -23.82 13.46 4.58
CA TRP A 1143 -23.43 12.07 4.39
C TRP A 1143 -21.96 11.84 4.70
N LYS A 1144 -21.58 10.58 4.93
CA LYS A 1144 -20.22 10.19 5.32
C LYS A 1144 -19.15 10.70 4.34
N TRP A 1145 -19.43 10.70 3.04
CA TRP A 1145 -18.47 11.21 2.06
C TRP A 1145 -18.31 12.74 2.15
N GLN A 1146 -19.34 13.49 2.58
CA GLN A 1146 -19.23 14.92 2.88
C GLN A 1146 -18.47 15.16 4.18
N TRP A 1147 -18.69 14.34 5.22
CA TRP A 1147 -17.94 14.43 6.48
C TRP A 1147 -16.43 14.35 6.25
N LYS A 1148 -16.00 13.46 5.33
CA LYS A 1148 -14.59 13.34 4.93
C LYS A 1148 -14.04 14.60 4.28
N ILE A 1149 -14.77 15.16 3.32
CA ILE A 1149 -14.35 16.38 2.61
C ILE A 1149 -14.18 17.52 3.61
N LEU A 1150 -15.16 17.69 4.52
CA LEU A 1150 -15.10 18.71 5.57
C LEU A 1150 -13.86 18.57 6.46
N LYS A 1151 -13.56 17.35 6.92
CA LYS A 1151 -12.35 17.11 7.74
C LYS A 1151 -11.05 17.35 6.97
N SER A 1152 -10.97 16.94 5.70
CA SER A 1152 -9.78 17.15 4.86
C SER A 1152 -9.45 18.64 4.73
N ILE A 1153 -10.46 19.44 4.38
CA ILE A 1153 -10.31 20.87 4.12
C ILE A 1153 -9.93 21.62 5.40
N LEU A 1154 -10.55 21.30 6.54
CA LEU A 1154 -10.25 21.96 7.81
C LEU A 1154 -8.86 21.59 8.37
N ASN A 1155 -8.32 20.42 8.01
CA ASN A 1155 -6.96 20.01 8.37
C ASN A 1155 -5.88 20.56 7.42
N GLY A 1156 -6.26 21.28 6.35
CA GLY A 1156 -5.33 21.85 5.37
C GLY A 1156 -4.61 20.79 4.53
N LEU A 1157 -5.28 19.66 4.23
CA LEU A 1157 -4.71 18.50 3.54
C LEU A 1157 -4.93 18.46 2.02
N ASP A 1158 -5.43 19.53 1.39
CA ASP A 1158 -5.68 19.57 -0.06
C ASP A 1158 -4.43 19.79 -0.91
#